data_AF-A0A397GTB7-F1
#
_entry.id   AF-A0A397GTB7-F1
#
_cell.length_a   1.000
_cell.length_b   1.000
_cell.length_c   1.000
_cell.angle_alpha   90.00
_cell.angle_beta   90.00
_cell.angle_gamma   90.00
#
_symmetry.space_group_name_H-M   'P 1'
#
loop_
_entity.id
_entity.type
_entity.pdbx_description
1 polymer ?
#
loop_
_entity_poly.entity_id
_entity_poly.type
_entity_poly.pdbx_seq_one_letter_code
_entity_poly.pdbx_strand_id
1 'polypeptide(L)'
;MLNKDTHDYDYSNLVYTYDYSTSTWSALELGDDTVPPRQNIEGVIDNSGIIYIFGGFNATDLINEKGYLYNDMNILNTVSSTWKTLSISGSLPNKCSHYTANILPNGIIVYIGGIEKVSYGVNFTLVDMNKIKLFDTNKLEWSQMGTTGDAIDPRHYFSSVLTPDGYIIIFGGCTYSTASSSFSSVSPKLARLDTNKDTFEWSIPSGSEENSPPSIYGHTANLYHDFMIITFGFNLYTRLLASSARVYLYNIKSNEWFTTFSPTENKQTTTTTGPNKPPTTTSDAKKSSKSLEIVLGVGISATVFIICITVIVGNTKQSVKDKKQTNQNRQTVLCYDPPKRFLHNSVIIDDRLLIFGGYTNVSTYTYELFYLDLSNSFDNNKITWTLIPEGSLPVFTSRSTAILSLDNSTIYLYGGYMRNKDTHYYDFSNLVYTYNYPTSTWSTPKIGGDIVPARQNMKGVIDNSGIIYIFGGYNVTNLENNTGYIYNDMNILNTVSNTWTTLSISGDLPTVCSEYTADILPSGIIVYIGGITEISAYTTGFTPVNINRIKLFDTKKLEWSQMNATGDQIDSRIYFTSVLTPDGYIIIFGGCTYAATNADLSSVSPKLAMLNTNKNPFEWTIPSNSEENSPPSTYGHTANLYNDFMIITFGFNLDTQLYSSSGQVYLYNIKSNKWVTTFDPSPSKPSPSNTSTFFNPVITSPSSKKSSKSLAIGLGTSIGFNLDTQLYSSSGQVYLYNIKSNKWVTTFDPSPSKPSPSNTSTFFNPVITSPSSKKSSKSLAIGLGTSIGVAVLISFIFITIFVYRRTRARRTDQSRQNPDILEVPGSNRNELY
;
A
#
# COMPACT_ATOMS: atom_id res chain seq x y z
N MET A 1 15.35 -17.65 2.33
CA MET A 1 14.42 -16.72 1.65
C MET A 1 13.50 -17.53 0.74
N LEU A 2 12.46 -16.93 0.14
CA LEU A 2 11.66 -17.59 -0.89
C LEU A 2 12.19 -17.21 -2.28
N ASN A 3 12.42 -18.20 -3.14
CA ASN A 3 12.76 -18.00 -4.53
C ASN A 3 11.52 -17.45 -5.26
N LYS A 4 11.64 -16.30 -5.92
CA LYS A 4 10.51 -15.63 -6.59
C LYS A 4 9.88 -16.43 -7.75
N ASP A 5 10.65 -17.32 -8.37
CA ASP A 5 10.27 -18.03 -9.59
C ASP A 5 9.75 -19.43 -9.24
N THR A 6 10.50 -20.21 -8.46
CA THR A 6 10.10 -21.57 -8.08
C THR A 6 9.20 -21.64 -6.84
N HIS A 7 9.17 -20.58 -6.02
CA HIS A 7 8.50 -20.52 -4.72
C HIS A 7 9.07 -21.50 -3.66
N ASP A 8 10.21 -22.15 -3.94
CA ASP A 8 10.98 -22.92 -2.95
C ASP A 8 11.76 -22.01 -2.00
N TYR A 9 12.27 -22.57 -0.91
CA TYR A 9 13.16 -21.84 0.00
C TYR A 9 14.62 -21.85 -0.51
N ASP A 10 15.09 -20.68 -0.94
CA ASP A 10 16.49 -20.45 -1.29
C ASP A 10 17.31 -20.07 -0.03
N TYR A 11 18.38 -20.82 0.21
CA TYR A 11 19.37 -20.60 1.26
C TYR A 11 20.79 -20.44 0.72
N SER A 12 20.97 -20.45 -0.61
CA SER A 12 22.29 -20.42 -1.28
C SER A 12 22.99 -19.07 -1.16
N ASN A 13 22.22 -17.98 -1.19
CA ASN A 13 22.71 -16.60 -1.13
C ASN A 13 22.09 -15.90 0.07
N LEU A 14 22.83 -15.80 1.19
CA LEU A 14 22.34 -15.19 2.43
C LEU A 14 22.63 -13.68 2.53
N VAL A 15 23.44 -13.12 1.61
CA VAL A 15 23.83 -11.71 1.62
C VAL A 15 23.61 -11.10 0.23
N TYR A 16 22.83 -10.04 0.20
CA TYR A 16 22.65 -9.18 -0.98
C TYR A 16 23.11 -7.76 -0.65
N THR A 17 23.84 -7.15 -1.58
CA THR A 17 24.29 -5.76 -1.51
C THR A 17 23.40 -4.88 -2.38
N TYR A 18 23.06 -3.69 -1.90
CA TYR A 18 22.37 -2.66 -2.69
C TYR A 18 23.32 -1.49 -2.95
N ASP A 19 23.69 -1.29 -4.21
CA ASP A 19 24.46 -0.11 -4.60
C ASP A 19 23.50 1.07 -4.83
N TYR A 20 23.55 2.05 -3.92
CA TYR A 20 22.73 3.26 -3.96
C TYR A 20 23.02 4.17 -5.17
N SER A 21 24.18 4.02 -5.82
CA SER A 21 24.61 4.84 -6.95
C SER A 21 24.12 4.33 -8.30
N THR A 22 23.86 3.02 -8.40
CA THR A 22 23.22 2.37 -9.56
C THR A 22 21.75 1.99 -9.30
N SER A 23 21.30 2.04 -8.05
CA SER A 23 19.99 1.52 -7.59
C SER A 23 19.79 0.02 -7.82
N THR A 24 20.86 -0.78 -7.87
CA THR A 24 20.81 -2.23 -8.15
C THR A 24 21.12 -3.08 -6.93
N TRP A 25 20.36 -4.18 -6.78
CA TRP A 25 20.73 -5.30 -5.91
C TRP A 25 21.66 -6.28 -6.64
N SER A 26 22.66 -6.79 -5.93
CA SER A 26 23.52 -7.91 -6.35
C SER A 26 23.63 -8.94 -5.22
N ALA A 27 23.72 -10.22 -5.55
CA ALA A 27 24.23 -11.20 -4.58
C ALA A 27 25.72 -10.88 -4.32
N LEU A 28 26.16 -11.02 -3.08
CA LEU A 28 27.59 -10.88 -2.75
C LEU A 28 28.29 -12.22 -2.99
N GLU A 29 29.36 -12.23 -3.79
CA GLU A 29 30.25 -13.38 -3.89
C GLU A 29 31.02 -13.53 -2.56
N LEU A 30 30.49 -14.39 -1.69
CA LEU A 30 31.10 -14.76 -0.42
C LEU A 30 32.19 -15.82 -0.65
N GLY A 31 33.21 -15.82 0.21
CA GLY A 31 34.19 -16.91 0.26
C GLY A 31 33.59 -18.25 0.73
N ASP A 32 34.41 -19.31 0.76
CA ASP A 32 33.98 -20.68 1.08
C ASP A 32 33.33 -20.83 2.48
N ASP A 33 33.65 -19.94 3.42
CA ASP A 33 33.04 -19.89 4.75
C ASP A 33 31.58 -19.38 4.69
N THR A 34 30.63 -20.21 5.14
CA THR A 34 29.19 -19.90 5.15
C THR A 34 28.60 -20.00 6.56
N VAL A 35 27.63 -19.13 6.86
CA VAL A 35 26.91 -19.12 8.14
C VAL A 35 25.58 -19.88 8.01
N PRO A 36 25.21 -20.77 8.95
CA PRO A 36 23.94 -21.48 8.90
C PRO A 36 22.71 -20.55 8.84
N PRO A 37 21.69 -20.86 8.01
CA PRO A 37 20.47 -20.06 7.85
C PRO A 37 19.77 -19.74 9.17
N ARG A 38 19.34 -18.49 9.31
CA ARG A 38 18.72 -17.95 10.52
C ARG A 38 17.82 -16.77 10.20
N GLN A 39 16.80 -16.58 11.02
CA GLN A 39 15.90 -15.42 11.01
C GLN A 39 15.80 -14.78 12.40
N ASN A 40 15.19 -13.60 12.44
CA ASN A 40 14.87 -12.83 13.63
C ASN A 40 16.12 -12.52 14.47
N ILE A 41 17.15 -12.03 13.76
CA ILE A 41 18.41 -11.47 14.25
C ILE A 41 18.44 -9.97 13.96
N GLU A 42 19.14 -9.22 14.80
CA GLU A 42 19.57 -7.84 14.52
C GLU A 42 21.09 -7.83 14.26
N GLY A 43 21.54 -6.98 13.33
CA GLY A 43 22.94 -6.94 12.86
C GLY A 43 23.53 -5.55 12.91
N VAL A 44 24.63 -5.39 13.64
CA VAL A 44 25.30 -4.08 13.83
C VAL A 44 26.64 -4.03 13.11
N ILE A 45 27.05 -2.85 12.64
CA ILE A 45 28.33 -2.65 11.93
C ILE A 45 29.24 -1.71 12.72
N ASP A 46 30.53 -2.06 12.83
CA ASP A 46 31.53 -1.22 13.47
C ASP A 46 32.17 -0.21 12.50
N ASN A 47 33.01 0.69 13.03
CA ASN A 47 33.74 1.69 12.24
C ASN A 47 34.80 1.08 11.28
N SER A 48 35.10 -0.21 11.41
CA SER A 48 36.05 -0.96 10.57
C SER A 48 35.37 -1.64 9.37
N GLY A 49 34.04 -1.66 9.32
CA GLY A 49 33.27 -2.38 8.30
C GLY A 49 33.06 -3.87 8.61
N ILE A 50 33.10 -4.25 9.89
CA ILE A 50 32.73 -5.59 10.36
C ILE A 50 31.27 -5.56 10.82
N ILE A 51 30.43 -6.38 10.20
CA ILE A 51 29.04 -6.62 10.62
C ILE A 51 29.02 -7.80 11.60
N TYR A 52 28.38 -7.62 12.76
CA TYR A 52 28.23 -8.63 13.81
C TYR A 52 26.78 -9.10 13.89
N ILE A 53 26.55 -10.42 13.86
CA ILE A 53 25.24 -11.06 14.09
C ILE A 53 25.36 -12.16 15.15
N PHE A 54 24.35 -12.29 16.01
CA PHE A 54 24.36 -13.20 17.14
C PHE A 54 23.09 -14.06 17.18
N GLY A 55 23.22 -15.35 17.49
CA GLY A 55 22.06 -16.21 17.73
C GLY A 55 21.10 -16.28 16.52
N GLY A 56 19.81 -16.11 16.77
CA GLY A 56 18.74 -16.25 15.77
C GLY A 56 18.05 -17.60 15.80
N PHE A 57 17.03 -17.77 14.95
CA PHE A 57 16.24 -19.00 14.83
C PHE A 57 16.40 -19.65 13.45
N ASN A 58 16.62 -20.96 13.39
CA ASN A 58 16.51 -21.74 12.16
C ASN A 58 15.24 -22.58 12.17
N ALA A 59 14.38 -22.41 11.18
CA ALA A 59 13.17 -23.20 10.98
C ALA A 59 13.49 -24.50 10.21
N THR A 60 13.60 -25.61 10.93
CA THR A 60 13.90 -26.93 10.34
C THR A 60 12.68 -27.63 9.74
N ASP A 61 11.48 -27.31 10.24
CA ASP A 61 10.22 -27.93 9.85
C ASP A 61 9.11 -26.89 10.08
N LEU A 62 8.83 -26.09 9.05
CA LEU A 62 7.83 -25.01 9.09
C LEU A 62 6.39 -25.53 9.21
N ILE A 63 6.14 -26.80 8.87
CA ILE A 63 4.80 -27.40 8.90
C ILE A 63 4.44 -27.85 10.33
N ASN A 64 5.43 -28.30 11.10
CA ASN A 64 5.25 -28.73 12.49
C ASN A 64 5.96 -27.78 13.48
N GLU A 65 6.21 -26.54 13.08
CA GLU A 65 6.80 -25.44 13.87
C GLU A 65 8.15 -25.76 14.55
N LYS A 66 8.90 -26.75 14.07
CA LYS A 66 10.17 -27.15 14.70
C LYS A 66 11.33 -26.31 14.17
N GLY A 67 12.08 -25.75 15.09
CA GLY A 67 13.34 -25.08 14.79
C GLY A 67 14.25 -25.03 16.01
N TYR A 68 15.43 -24.44 15.83
CA TYR A 68 16.41 -24.29 16.88
C TYR A 68 16.97 -22.87 16.94
N LEU A 69 17.17 -22.37 18.16
CA LEU A 69 17.88 -21.13 18.40
C LEU A 69 19.40 -21.36 18.42
N TYR A 70 20.16 -20.39 17.95
CA TYR A 70 21.61 -20.35 18.08
C TYR A 70 22.07 -19.45 19.25
N ASN A 71 23.36 -19.57 19.61
CA ASN A 71 24.10 -18.64 20.48
C ASN A 71 25.56 -18.49 20.02
N ASP A 72 25.80 -18.63 18.72
CA ASP A 72 27.06 -18.31 18.05
C ASP A 72 27.10 -16.82 17.67
N MET A 73 28.30 -16.25 17.63
CA MET A 73 28.57 -14.92 17.07
C MET A 73 29.23 -15.12 15.72
N ASN A 74 28.70 -14.49 14.68
CA ASN A 74 29.27 -14.52 13.33
C ASN A 74 29.54 -13.11 12.87
N ILE A 75 30.66 -12.92 12.17
CA ILE A 75 31.04 -11.65 11.57
C ILE A 75 31.13 -11.75 10.06
N LEU A 76 30.68 -10.71 9.36
CA LEU A 76 30.95 -10.49 7.94
C LEU A 76 31.87 -9.27 7.81
N ASN A 77 33.06 -9.48 7.24
CA ASN A 77 33.93 -8.38 6.87
C ASN A 77 33.49 -7.85 5.49
N THR A 78 33.00 -6.60 5.45
CA THR A 78 32.48 -5.98 4.22
C THR A 78 33.58 -5.57 3.21
N VAL A 79 34.84 -5.60 3.60
CA VAL A 79 35.99 -5.30 2.71
C VAL A 79 36.50 -6.57 2.02
N SER A 80 36.53 -7.70 2.72
CA SER A 80 36.95 -9.00 2.16
C SER A 80 35.79 -9.88 1.67
N SER A 81 34.54 -9.53 1.98
CA SER A 81 33.34 -10.34 1.69
C SER A 81 33.38 -11.76 2.28
N THR A 82 34.06 -11.93 3.41
CA THR A 82 34.22 -13.22 4.09
C THR A 82 33.42 -13.26 5.39
N TRP A 83 32.65 -14.33 5.59
CA TRP A 83 32.11 -14.68 6.90
C TRP A 83 33.17 -15.30 7.80
N LYS A 84 32.94 -15.24 9.11
CA LYS A 84 33.68 -16.01 10.13
C LYS A 84 32.83 -16.17 11.39
N THR A 85 32.66 -17.40 11.87
CA THR A 85 32.17 -17.65 13.24
C THR A 85 33.28 -17.33 14.24
N LEU A 86 32.96 -16.61 15.31
CA LEU A 86 33.94 -16.23 16.33
C LEU A 86 34.04 -17.28 17.45
N SER A 87 35.24 -17.82 17.63
CA SER A 87 35.62 -18.67 18.76
C SER A 87 35.78 -17.85 20.03
N ILE A 88 34.66 -17.55 20.70
CA ILE A 88 34.62 -16.77 21.95
C ILE A 88 34.92 -17.68 23.15
N SER A 89 35.83 -17.24 24.02
CA SER A 89 36.11 -17.87 25.31
C SER A 89 35.18 -17.36 26.42
N GLY A 90 34.73 -18.25 27.30
CA GLY A 90 33.90 -17.93 28.47
C GLY A 90 32.46 -18.43 28.36
N SER A 91 31.57 -17.90 29.20
CA SER A 91 30.15 -18.26 29.21
C SER A 91 29.39 -17.52 28.12
N LEU A 92 29.10 -18.21 27.01
CA LEU A 92 28.18 -17.72 25.99
C LEU A 92 26.77 -17.50 26.57
N PRO A 93 26.02 -16.46 26.14
CA PRO A 93 24.63 -16.30 26.53
C PRO A 93 23.72 -17.45 26.07
N ASN A 94 22.53 -17.54 26.68
CA ASN A 94 21.48 -18.46 26.28
C ASN A 94 21.07 -18.25 24.82
N LYS A 95 20.66 -19.34 24.17
CA LYS A 95 20.22 -19.37 22.76
C LYS A 95 18.98 -18.50 22.57
N CYS A 96 19.06 -17.49 21.71
CA CYS A 96 18.11 -16.37 21.68
C CYS A 96 17.81 -15.82 20.28
N SER A 97 16.74 -15.04 20.15
CA SER A 97 16.32 -14.31 18.94
C SER A 97 15.33 -13.20 19.29
N HIS A 98 14.94 -12.37 18.31
CA HIS A 98 13.99 -11.24 18.47
C HIS A 98 14.43 -10.17 19.49
N TYR A 99 15.72 -10.15 19.83
CA TYR A 99 16.36 -9.08 20.59
C TYR A 99 16.56 -7.85 19.68
N THR A 100 16.87 -6.70 20.27
CA THR A 100 17.45 -5.56 19.54
C THR A 100 18.93 -5.40 19.89
N ALA A 101 19.74 -4.87 18.98
CA ALA A 101 21.18 -4.70 19.17
C ALA A 101 21.64 -3.30 18.70
N ASN A 102 22.49 -2.64 19.50
CA ASN A 102 23.06 -1.33 19.18
C ASN A 102 24.56 -1.35 19.52
N ILE A 103 25.43 -0.84 18.64
CA ILE A 103 26.87 -0.74 18.92
C ILE A 103 27.23 0.67 19.40
N LEU A 104 27.79 0.77 20.59
CA LEU A 104 28.24 2.02 21.20
C LEU A 104 29.59 2.48 20.58
N PRO A 105 29.94 3.78 20.64
CA PRO A 105 31.16 4.32 20.05
C PRO A 105 32.49 3.73 20.57
N ASN A 106 32.46 2.98 21.67
CA ASN A 106 33.59 2.27 22.28
C ASN A 106 33.74 0.80 21.82
N GLY A 107 32.87 0.30 20.94
CA GLY A 107 32.87 -1.09 20.48
C GLY A 107 32.10 -2.06 21.39
N ILE A 108 31.32 -1.57 22.36
CA ILE A 108 30.39 -2.42 23.11
C ILE A 108 29.08 -2.56 22.33
N ILE A 109 28.71 -3.79 21.95
CA ILE A 109 27.37 -4.09 21.43
C ILE A 109 26.43 -4.35 22.62
N VAL A 110 25.34 -3.60 22.69
CA VAL A 110 24.29 -3.67 23.70
C VAL A 110 23.10 -4.47 23.13
N TYR A 111 22.82 -5.63 23.71
CA TYR A 111 21.71 -6.50 23.34
C TYR A 111 20.57 -6.41 24.38
N ILE A 112 19.36 -6.08 23.91
CA ILE A 112 18.18 -5.82 24.75
C ILE A 112 17.01 -6.74 24.37
N GLY A 113 16.33 -7.30 25.37
CA GLY A 113 15.07 -8.03 25.22
C GLY A 113 15.15 -9.28 24.32
N GLY A 114 14.04 -9.61 23.67
CA GLY A 114 13.89 -10.81 22.86
C GLY A 114 13.49 -12.05 23.66
N ILE A 115 13.64 -13.23 23.06
CA ILE A 115 13.39 -14.53 23.69
C ILE A 115 14.68 -15.32 23.87
N GLU A 116 14.75 -16.15 24.90
CA GLU A 116 15.83 -17.11 25.11
C GLU A 116 15.36 -18.49 25.58
N LYS A 117 16.14 -19.52 25.26
CA LYS A 117 15.88 -20.92 25.64
C LYS A 117 16.54 -21.24 26.97
N VAL A 118 15.70 -21.54 27.97
CA VAL A 118 16.13 -21.80 29.37
C VAL A 118 16.09 -23.28 29.77
N SER A 119 15.58 -24.18 28.93
CA SER A 119 15.58 -25.62 29.21
C SER A 119 15.65 -26.49 27.94
N TYR A 120 15.84 -27.80 28.12
CA TYR A 120 15.80 -28.79 27.03
C TYR A 120 14.35 -29.04 26.55
N GLY A 121 13.89 -28.23 25.61
CA GLY A 121 12.58 -28.40 24.96
C GLY A 121 12.26 -27.29 23.97
N VAL A 122 10.97 -27.01 23.77
CA VAL A 122 10.45 -25.81 23.07
C VAL A 122 10.12 -24.65 24.03
N ASN A 123 10.56 -24.75 25.28
CA ASN A 123 10.29 -23.73 26.30
C ASN A 123 11.27 -22.57 26.16
N PHE A 124 10.73 -21.42 25.77
CA PHE A 124 11.43 -20.13 25.74
C PHE A 124 10.85 -19.20 26.81
N THR A 125 11.66 -18.26 27.30
CA THR A 125 11.21 -17.11 28.10
C THR A 125 11.53 -15.82 27.36
N LEU A 126 10.81 -14.74 27.68
CA LEU A 126 11.26 -13.39 27.36
C LEU A 126 12.48 -13.04 28.23
N VAL A 127 13.41 -12.27 27.66
CA VAL A 127 14.59 -11.77 28.35
C VAL A 127 14.21 -10.62 29.28
N ASP A 128 14.67 -10.70 30.52
CA ASP A 128 14.51 -9.67 31.55
C ASP A 128 15.18 -8.36 31.13
N MET A 129 14.42 -7.26 31.08
CA MET A 129 14.90 -5.93 30.68
C MET A 129 15.96 -5.34 31.64
N ASN A 130 16.14 -5.95 32.81
CA ASN A 130 17.18 -5.60 33.78
C ASN A 130 18.49 -6.38 33.60
N LYS A 131 18.59 -7.24 32.58
CA LYS A 131 19.76 -8.09 32.30
C LYS A 131 20.28 -7.84 30.88
N ILE A 132 20.88 -6.66 30.70
CA ILE A 132 21.40 -6.21 29.41
C ILE A 132 22.68 -6.99 29.08
N LYS A 133 22.72 -7.67 27.94
CA LYS A 133 23.87 -8.46 27.51
C LYS A 133 24.81 -7.56 26.69
N LEU A 134 26.10 -7.57 27.02
CA LEU A 134 27.12 -6.75 26.39
C LEU A 134 28.17 -7.63 25.71
N PHE A 135 28.55 -7.29 24.48
CA PHE A 135 29.68 -7.91 23.78
C PHE A 135 30.74 -6.86 23.45
N ASP A 136 31.98 -7.07 23.88
CA ASP A 136 33.11 -6.19 23.57
C ASP A 136 33.79 -6.63 22.27
N THR A 137 33.67 -5.84 21.19
CA THR A 137 34.25 -6.20 19.88
C THR A 137 35.78 -6.15 19.84
N ASN A 138 36.43 -5.53 20.84
CA ASN A 138 37.88 -5.44 20.94
C ASN A 138 38.47 -6.66 21.67
N LYS A 139 37.79 -7.13 22.72
CA LYS A 139 38.19 -8.33 23.50
C LYS A 139 37.61 -9.63 22.95
N LEU A 140 36.49 -9.55 22.24
CA LEU A 140 35.62 -10.67 21.85
C LEU A 140 35.02 -11.41 23.05
N GLU A 141 34.68 -10.66 24.11
CA GLU A 141 34.17 -11.19 25.39
C GLU A 141 32.71 -10.77 25.64
N TRP A 142 31.95 -11.64 26.30
CA TRP A 142 30.61 -11.35 26.80
C TRP A 142 30.64 -10.87 28.26
N SER A 143 29.79 -9.91 28.58
CA SER A 143 29.48 -9.49 29.94
C SER A 143 27.98 -9.15 30.07
N GLN A 144 27.51 -8.84 31.28
CA GLN A 144 26.12 -8.46 31.53
C GLN A 144 26.08 -7.22 32.44
N MET A 145 25.28 -6.23 32.05
CA MET A 145 25.01 -5.04 32.84
C MET A 145 23.63 -5.15 33.48
N GLY A 146 23.53 -4.84 34.77
CA GLY A 146 22.24 -4.63 35.44
C GLY A 146 21.64 -3.27 35.05
N THR A 147 20.36 -3.05 35.36
CA THR A 147 19.75 -1.71 35.23
C THR A 147 19.14 -1.20 36.52
N THR A 148 19.00 0.11 36.62
CA THR A 148 18.22 0.85 37.61
C THR A 148 17.15 1.70 36.92
N GLY A 149 16.34 2.44 37.68
CA GLY A 149 15.33 3.35 37.15
C GLY A 149 13.95 2.71 36.99
N ASP A 150 13.23 3.10 35.94
CA ASP A 150 11.84 2.69 35.71
C ASP A 150 11.68 1.21 35.32
N ALA A 151 10.56 0.60 35.72
CA ALA A 151 10.25 -0.80 35.42
C ALA A 151 9.72 -0.94 33.98
N ILE A 152 10.40 -1.75 33.17
CA ILE A 152 10.09 -1.98 31.74
C ILE A 152 9.70 -3.44 31.49
N ASP A 153 8.55 -3.69 30.87
CA ASP A 153 8.10 -5.06 30.56
C ASP A 153 9.05 -5.82 29.62
N PRO A 154 9.40 -7.08 29.94
CA PRO A 154 10.04 -8.03 29.01
C PRO A 154 9.27 -8.17 27.71
N ARG A 155 9.97 -8.02 26.59
CA ARG A 155 9.37 -7.83 25.26
C ARG A 155 10.21 -8.38 24.11
N HIS A 156 9.52 -8.73 23.04
CA HIS A 156 10.10 -9.10 21.74
C HIS A 156 9.34 -8.43 20.58
N TYR A 157 9.86 -8.52 19.35
CA TYR A 157 9.31 -7.85 18.16
C TYR A 157 9.19 -6.30 18.32
N PHE A 158 10.08 -5.70 19.11
CA PHE A 158 10.21 -4.25 19.32
C PHE A 158 11.37 -3.69 18.51
N SER A 159 11.45 -2.36 18.38
CA SER A 159 12.59 -1.69 17.73
C SER A 159 13.37 -0.81 18.71
N SER A 160 14.60 -0.45 18.35
CA SER A 160 15.46 0.43 19.15
C SER A 160 16.29 1.37 18.28
N VAL A 161 16.66 2.53 18.81
CA VAL A 161 17.66 3.42 18.19
C VAL A 161 18.65 3.96 19.23
N LEU A 162 19.94 4.01 18.87
CA LEU A 162 21.00 4.68 19.63
C LEU A 162 21.06 6.18 19.27
N THR A 163 21.08 7.04 20.28
CA THR A 163 21.19 8.50 20.12
C THR A 163 22.65 8.99 20.22
N PRO A 164 22.99 10.17 19.66
CA PRO A 164 24.37 10.70 19.67
C PRO A 164 24.91 11.02 21.07
N ASP A 165 24.04 11.15 22.06
CA ASP A 165 24.33 11.41 23.48
C ASP A 165 24.29 10.13 24.35
N GLY A 166 24.28 8.94 23.74
CA GLY A 166 24.51 7.67 24.43
C GLY A 166 23.28 7.05 25.10
N TYR A 167 22.07 7.43 24.69
CA TYR A 167 20.85 6.74 25.11
C TYR A 167 20.40 5.74 24.05
N ILE A 168 19.80 4.62 24.47
CA ILE A 168 19.06 3.73 23.57
C ILE A 168 17.57 3.91 23.85
N ILE A 169 16.83 4.41 22.85
CA ILE A 169 15.36 4.51 22.90
C ILE A 169 14.78 3.23 22.31
N ILE A 170 13.81 2.62 23.01
CA ILE A 170 13.08 1.44 22.54
C ILE A 170 11.60 1.79 22.32
N PHE A 171 10.97 1.16 21.33
CA PHE A 171 9.53 1.33 21.08
C PHE A 171 8.78 0.02 20.79
N GLY A 172 7.59 -0.08 21.37
CA GLY A 172 6.59 -1.10 21.09
C GLY A 172 7.05 -2.52 21.42
N GLY A 173 6.62 -3.47 20.58
CA GLY A 173 6.73 -4.90 20.81
C GLY A 173 5.52 -5.48 21.54
N CYS A 174 5.61 -6.76 21.86
CA CYS A 174 4.64 -7.48 22.65
C CYS A 174 5.32 -8.29 23.76
N THR A 175 4.52 -8.68 24.76
CA THR A 175 4.89 -9.67 25.77
C THR A 175 4.04 -10.93 25.58
N TYR A 176 4.45 -12.05 26.18
CA TYR A 176 3.87 -13.37 25.93
C TYR A 176 3.77 -14.16 27.23
N SER A 177 2.60 -14.74 27.49
CA SER A 177 2.37 -15.61 28.65
C SER A 177 2.09 -17.05 28.21
N THR A 178 2.87 -17.99 28.76
CA THR A 178 2.66 -19.43 28.57
C THR A 178 1.34 -19.93 29.16
N ALA A 179 0.70 -19.16 30.04
CA ALA A 179 -0.59 -19.52 30.65
C ALA A 179 -1.81 -19.12 29.80
N SER A 180 -1.66 -18.24 28.81
CA SER A 180 -2.75 -17.76 27.93
C SER A 180 -2.49 -17.96 26.43
N SER A 181 -1.31 -18.48 26.07
CA SER A 181 -0.84 -18.68 24.69
C SER A 181 -1.09 -17.49 23.76
N SER A 182 -1.06 -16.27 24.31
CA SER A 182 -1.48 -15.03 23.65
C SER A 182 -0.46 -13.92 23.86
N PHE A 183 -0.28 -13.09 22.84
CA PHE A 183 0.49 -11.85 22.95
C PHE A 183 -0.33 -10.76 23.64
N SER A 184 0.31 -9.99 24.52
CA SER A 184 -0.28 -8.84 25.21
C SER A 184 0.59 -7.59 25.10
N SER A 185 -0.01 -6.42 25.35
CA SER A 185 0.69 -5.14 25.22
C SER A 185 1.77 -5.02 26.30
N VAL A 186 2.87 -4.38 25.92
CA VAL A 186 3.95 -4.01 26.83
C VAL A 186 3.68 -2.65 27.46
N SER A 187 4.21 -2.45 28.66
CA SER A 187 4.25 -1.19 29.40
C SER A 187 5.70 -0.84 29.77
N PRO A 188 6.12 0.43 29.63
CA PRO A 188 5.54 1.44 28.73
C PRO A 188 5.67 1.03 27.26
N LYS A 189 5.04 1.74 26.31
CA LYS A 189 5.33 1.53 24.88
C LYS A 189 6.70 2.07 24.50
N LEU A 190 7.08 3.23 25.03
CA LEU A 190 8.37 3.89 24.78
C LEU A 190 9.18 3.98 26.07
N ALA A 191 10.46 3.65 26.02
CA ALA A 191 11.40 3.80 27.13
C ALA A 191 12.79 4.16 26.62
N ARG A 192 13.64 4.71 27.50
CA ARG A 192 14.99 5.16 27.16
C ARG A 192 16.00 4.70 28.21
N LEU A 193 17.03 3.99 27.76
CA LEU A 193 18.15 3.49 28.55
C LEU A 193 19.34 4.45 28.46
N ASP A 194 19.82 4.97 29.59
CA ASP A 194 21.09 5.72 29.66
C ASP A 194 22.28 4.76 29.73
N THR A 195 23.14 4.77 28.71
CA THR A 195 24.35 3.93 28.67
C THR A 195 25.61 4.64 29.18
N ASN A 196 25.49 5.91 29.60
CA ASN A 196 26.61 6.71 30.13
C ASN A 196 26.85 6.49 31.64
N LYS A 197 26.06 5.64 32.29
CA LYS A 197 26.09 5.38 33.73
C LYS A 197 26.86 4.08 34.04
N ASP A 198 27.52 4.03 35.21
CA ASP A 198 28.23 2.85 35.73
C ASP A 198 27.30 1.61 35.93
N THR A 199 25.99 1.83 35.93
CA THR A 199 24.93 0.83 35.80
C THR A 199 23.81 1.51 35.03
N PHE A 200 23.37 0.90 33.93
CA PHE A 200 22.49 1.59 32.98
C PHE A 200 21.13 1.93 33.60
N GLU A 201 20.52 3.06 33.21
CA GLU A 201 19.33 3.60 33.87
C GLU A 201 18.15 3.70 32.88
N TRP A 202 17.07 2.97 33.16
CA TRP A 202 15.82 3.07 32.41
C TRP A 202 15.04 4.32 32.84
N SER A 203 14.52 5.05 31.87
CA SER A 203 13.68 6.24 32.06
C SER A 203 12.49 6.23 31.10
N ILE A 204 11.31 6.61 31.58
CA ILE A 204 10.10 6.84 30.78
C ILE A 204 10.01 8.35 30.50
N PRO A 205 10.17 8.81 29.24
CA PRO A 205 10.11 10.24 28.95
C PRO A 205 8.71 10.81 29.22
N SER A 206 8.64 11.93 29.95
CA SER A 206 7.35 12.58 30.26
C SER A 206 6.61 12.97 28.98
N GLY A 207 5.35 12.53 28.85
CA GLY A 207 4.53 12.72 27.65
C GLY A 207 4.61 11.59 26.62
N SER A 208 5.45 10.56 26.80
CA SER A 208 5.68 9.52 25.77
C SER A 208 4.48 8.63 25.42
N GLU A 209 3.40 8.66 26.22
CA GLU A 209 2.12 8.00 25.92
C GLU A 209 1.05 8.95 25.33
N GLU A 210 1.25 10.27 25.40
CA GLU A 210 0.33 11.25 24.81
C GLU A 210 0.55 11.33 23.30
N ASN A 211 -0.53 11.21 22.51
CA ASN A 211 -0.49 11.04 21.05
C ASN A 211 0.38 9.86 20.56
N SER A 212 0.73 8.94 21.46
CA SER A 212 1.58 7.77 21.19
C SER A 212 0.87 6.76 20.28
N PRO A 213 1.60 6.05 19.39
CA PRO A 213 1.01 5.06 18.50
C PRO A 213 0.23 3.96 19.25
N PRO A 214 -0.69 3.25 18.57
CA PRO A 214 -1.26 2.02 19.10
C PRO A 214 -0.14 1.00 19.40
N SER A 215 -0.40 0.04 20.28
CA SER A 215 0.56 -1.02 20.61
C SER A 215 0.89 -1.86 19.36
N ILE A 216 2.08 -1.62 18.81
CA ILE A 216 2.56 -2.26 17.57
C ILE A 216 3.84 -3.06 17.79
N TYR A 217 3.96 -4.16 17.05
CA TYR A 217 5.10 -5.06 17.06
C TYR A 217 5.48 -5.46 15.63
N GLY A 218 6.69 -5.95 15.40
CA GLY A 218 7.19 -6.32 14.07
C GLY A 218 7.37 -5.13 13.12
N HIS A 219 7.63 -3.95 13.68
CA HIS A 219 7.93 -2.70 12.98
C HIS A 219 9.44 -2.42 13.00
N THR A 220 9.93 -1.44 12.24
CA THR A 220 11.31 -0.95 12.36
C THR A 220 11.36 0.52 12.77
N ALA A 221 12.49 0.94 13.35
CA ALA A 221 12.75 2.33 13.69
C ALA A 221 14.17 2.74 13.31
N ASN A 222 14.34 4.00 12.91
CA ASN A 222 15.61 4.59 12.47
C ASN A 222 15.74 6.00 13.03
N LEU A 223 16.93 6.42 13.45
CA LEU A 223 17.15 7.79 13.91
C LEU A 223 17.56 8.71 12.75
N TYR A 224 16.92 9.87 12.63
CA TYR A 224 17.32 10.94 11.73
C TYR A 224 17.31 12.29 12.45
N HIS A 225 18.50 12.85 12.67
CA HIS A 225 18.72 14.03 13.51
C HIS A 225 18.04 13.90 14.88
N ASP A 226 16.96 14.65 15.09
CA ASP A 226 16.25 14.77 16.35
C ASP A 226 14.99 13.88 16.40
N PHE A 227 14.75 13.04 15.37
CA PHE A 227 13.55 12.22 15.23
C PHE A 227 13.88 10.73 15.16
N MET A 228 13.26 9.92 16.03
CA MET A 228 13.09 8.49 15.83
C MET A 228 11.92 8.29 14.86
N ILE A 229 12.21 7.76 13.69
CA ILE A 229 11.26 7.50 12.60
C ILE A 229 10.90 6.02 12.65
N ILE A 230 9.62 5.71 12.88
CA ILE A 230 9.10 4.35 13.10
C ILE A 230 8.16 3.98 11.95
N THR A 231 8.37 2.82 11.32
CA THR A 231 7.68 2.42 10.09
C THR A 231 7.02 1.04 10.20
N PHE A 232 5.80 0.93 9.66
CA PHE A 232 5.00 -0.30 9.56
C PHE A 232 4.70 -0.97 10.92
N GLY A 233 4.45 -2.29 10.92
CA GLY A 233 4.14 -3.11 12.09
C GLY A 233 2.78 -3.83 12.03
N PHE A 234 2.48 -4.60 13.07
CA PHE A 234 1.18 -5.23 13.33
C PHE A 234 0.53 -4.53 14.52
N ASN A 235 -0.77 -4.22 14.44
CA ASN A 235 -1.52 -3.69 15.58
C ASN A 235 -2.05 -4.86 16.42
N LEU A 236 -1.61 -4.91 17.68
CA LEU A 236 -1.87 -6.03 18.58
C LEU A 236 -3.37 -6.27 18.83
N TYR A 237 -4.18 -5.21 18.91
CA TYR A 237 -5.59 -5.32 19.27
C TYR A 237 -6.48 -5.71 18.09
N THR A 238 -6.18 -5.20 16.89
CA THR A 238 -6.97 -5.51 15.70
C THR A 238 -6.52 -6.81 15.01
N ARG A 239 -5.35 -7.36 15.38
CA ARG A 239 -4.64 -8.48 14.72
C ARG A 239 -4.35 -8.28 13.22
N LEU A 240 -4.76 -7.16 12.64
CA LEU A 240 -4.41 -6.76 11.28
C LEU A 240 -2.90 -6.43 11.22
N LEU A 241 -2.28 -6.76 10.08
CA LEU A 241 -1.19 -5.97 9.54
C LEU A 241 -1.58 -4.48 9.63
N ALA A 242 -0.67 -3.58 10.03
CA ALA A 242 -0.90 -2.17 9.78
C ALA A 242 -0.74 -1.95 8.26
N SER A 243 -1.83 -2.15 7.51
CA SER A 243 -1.93 -2.09 6.04
C SER A 243 -1.85 -0.66 5.51
N SER A 244 -0.96 0.13 6.10
CA SER A 244 -0.84 1.57 5.92
C SER A 244 0.63 1.94 5.97
N ALA A 245 1.08 2.75 5.03
CA ALA A 245 2.43 3.33 5.02
C ALA A 245 2.60 4.45 6.09
N ARG A 246 2.00 4.26 7.27
CA ARG A 246 2.09 5.15 8.43
C ARG A 246 3.52 5.14 8.95
N VAL A 247 4.06 6.35 9.05
CA VAL A 247 5.33 6.67 9.69
C VAL A 247 4.98 7.41 10.97
N TYR A 248 5.43 6.91 12.12
CA TYR A 248 5.33 7.62 13.39
C TYR A 248 6.65 8.32 13.67
N LEU A 249 6.59 9.52 14.22
CA LEU A 249 7.76 10.38 14.42
C LEU A 249 7.81 10.77 15.89
N TYR A 250 8.91 10.43 16.57
CA TYR A 250 9.13 10.79 17.96
C TYR A 250 10.32 11.73 18.08
N ASN A 251 10.12 12.93 18.61
CA ASN A 251 11.17 13.93 18.76
C ASN A 251 11.95 13.69 20.05
N ILE A 252 13.22 13.29 19.92
CA ILE A 252 14.06 12.89 21.07
C ILE A 252 14.51 14.06 21.95
N LYS A 253 14.25 15.31 21.54
CA LYS A 253 14.58 16.53 22.31
C LYS A 253 13.40 17.09 23.08
N SER A 254 12.19 17.08 22.50
CA SER A 254 10.98 17.50 23.22
C SER A 254 10.26 16.35 23.93
N ASN A 255 10.55 15.10 23.56
CA ASN A 255 9.91 13.87 24.03
C ASN A 255 8.45 13.69 23.55
N GLU A 256 8.07 14.40 22.47
CA GLU A 256 6.71 14.43 21.92
C GLU A 256 6.58 13.63 20.62
N TRP A 257 5.35 13.18 20.32
CA TRP A 257 5.00 12.55 19.05
C TRP A 257 4.52 13.58 18.02
N PHE A 258 5.02 13.47 16.78
CA PHE A 258 4.72 14.36 15.66
C PHE A 258 4.00 13.61 14.53
N THR A 259 3.06 14.29 13.88
CA THR A 259 2.32 13.80 12.70
C THR A 259 2.89 14.31 11.36
N THR A 260 3.83 15.25 11.41
CA THR A 260 4.44 15.89 10.23
C THR A 260 5.96 15.99 10.39
N PHE A 261 6.67 16.08 9.26
CA PHE A 261 8.12 16.16 9.22
C PHE A 261 8.57 17.08 8.07
N SER A 262 9.30 18.14 8.44
CA SER A 262 9.79 19.19 7.54
C SER A 262 11.33 19.30 7.67
N PRO A 263 12.11 18.72 6.75
CA PRO A 263 13.58 18.63 6.88
C PRO A 263 14.33 19.97 6.76
N THR A 264 13.62 21.08 6.50
CA THR A 264 14.19 22.42 6.27
C THR A 264 14.16 23.36 7.49
N GLU A 265 13.45 23.04 8.57
CA GLU A 265 13.14 24.03 9.62
C GLU A 265 14.20 24.15 10.74
N ASN A 266 15.16 23.21 10.82
CA ASN A 266 16.25 23.26 11.80
C ASN A 266 17.35 24.30 11.46
N LYS A 267 16.98 25.58 11.35
CA LYS A 267 17.89 26.68 11.70
C LYS A 267 18.04 26.70 13.22
N GLN A 268 19.28 26.81 13.71
CA GLN A 268 19.54 26.94 15.14
C GLN A 268 18.80 28.14 15.74
N THR A 269 17.89 27.88 16.67
CA THR A 269 17.21 28.92 17.45
C THR A 269 18.19 29.55 18.44
N THR A 270 18.91 30.58 18.01
CA THR A 270 19.74 31.40 18.91
C THR A 270 18.85 32.14 19.89
N THR A 271 18.84 31.70 21.14
CA THR A 271 18.09 32.31 22.25
C THR A 271 18.60 33.72 22.54
N THR A 272 17.88 34.73 22.06
CA THR A 272 18.09 36.14 22.40
C THR A 272 17.53 36.44 23.79
N THR A 273 18.41 36.66 24.76
CA THR A 273 18.04 37.01 26.14
C THR A 273 17.60 38.47 26.28
N GLY A 274 16.43 38.67 26.91
CA GLY A 274 15.97 39.99 27.37
C GLY A 274 16.68 40.42 28.67
N PRO A 275 16.72 41.73 29.00
CA PRO A 275 17.67 42.25 29.99
C PRO A 275 17.14 42.35 31.44
N ASN A 276 18.12 42.48 32.37
CA ASN A 276 18.04 43.02 33.74
C ASN A 276 17.42 42.14 34.86
N LYS A 277 18.29 41.50 35.67
CA LYS A 277 18.73 42.03 36.98
C LYS A 277 19.87 41.20 37.63
N PRO A 278 20.99 41.81 38.06
CA PRO A 278 22.08 41.16 38.83
C PRO A 278 22.09 41.61 40.32
N PRO A 279 23.04 41.15 41.17
CA PRO A 279 23.49 39.75 41.35
C PRO A 279 23.61 39.35 42.85
N THR A 280 23.88 38.07 43.14
CA THR A 280 24.55 37.66 44.38
C THR A 280 25.52 36.50 44.12
N THR A 281 26.72 36.57 44.70
CA THR A 281 27.79 35.56 44.67
C THR A 281 27.57 34.53 45.81
N THR A 282 28.24 33.37 45.96
CA THR A 282 29.53 32.78 45.49
C THR A 282 29.33 31.27 45.20
N SER A 283 30.29 30.38 44.85
CA SER A 283 31.77 30.37 44.78
C SER A 283 32.28 29.30 43.79
N ASP A 284 33.47 29.47 43.22
CA ASP A 284 34.09 28.54 42.25
C ASP A 284 34.54 27.18 42.82
N ALA A 285 34.51 26.15 41.97
CA ALA A 285 35.32 24.94 42.08
C ALA A 285 35.90 24.55 40.71
N LYS A 286 37.23 24.52 40.59
CA LYS A 286 37.93 24.27 39.32
C LYS A 286 37.74 22.83 38.82
N LYS A 287 37.43 22.67 37.53
CA LYS A 287 37.83 21.49 36.73
C LYS A 287 38.47 21.96 35.43
N SER A 288 39.59 21.33 35.06
CA SER A 288 40.39 21.69 33.90
C SER A 288 39.80 21.12 32.60
N SER A 289 39.41 21.99 31.67
CA SER A 289 39.14 21.60 30.30
C SER A 289 40.44 21.24 29.57
N LYS A 290 40.87 19.98 29.66
CA LYS A 290 41.73 19.41 28.62
C LYS A 290 40.86 19.20 27.39
N SER A 291 41.12 19.96 26.33
CA SER A 291 40.59 19.70 25.00
C SER A 291 41.02 18.31 24.56
N LEU A 292 40.07 17.45 24.19
CA LEU A 292 40.32 16.23 23.45
C LEU A 292 40.01 16.51 21.97
N GLU A 293 40.86 16.04 21.07
CA GLU A 293 40.92 16.57 19.71
C GLU A 293 39.81 16.04 18.81
N ILE A 294 39.19 16.96 18.05
CA ILE A 294 38.37 16.61 16.89
C ILE A 294 39.32 16.30 15.74
N VAL A 295 39.37 15.04 15.29
CA VAL A 295 40.15 14.66 14.10
C VAL A 295 39.47 15.18 12.83
N LEU A 296 39.76 16.43 12.51
CA LEU A 296 39.54 17.05 11.20
C LEU A 296 40.90 17.41 10.59
N GLY A 297 41.08 17.14 9.30
CA GLY A 297 42.30 17.58 8.60
C GLY A 297 42.17 17.55 7.07
N VAL A 298 42.71 18.52 6.32
CA VAL A 298 43.27 19.84 6.71
C VAL A 298 43.06 20.82 5.55
N GLY A 299 42.68 22.09 5.86
CA GLY A 299 43.17 23.38 5.29
C GLY A 299 43.19 23.62 3.76
N ILE A 300 43.57 24.79 3.21
CA ILE A 300 44.14 26.09 3.70
C ILE A 300 43.77 27.17 2.63
N SER A 301 43.75 28.50 2.84
CA SER A 301 43.03 29.40 3.78
C SER A 301 43.19 30.87 3.31
N ALA A 302 42.34 31.82 3.77
CA ALA A 302 42.45 33.28 3.57
C ALA A 302 42.34 33.79 2.09
N THR A 303 42.14 35.09 1.74
CA THR A 303 42.11 36.35 2.52
C THR A 303 41.21 37.44 1.86
N VAL A 304 40.43 38.18 2.68
CA VAL A 304 40.01 39.61 2.61
C VAL A 304 39.85 40.35 1.26
N PHE A 305 38.68 40.98 1.03
CA PHE A 305 38.55 42.46 0.85
C PHE A 305 37.14 43.00 1.14
N ILE A 306 36.98 44.33 1.16
CA ILE A 306 35.83 45.11 1.70
C ILE A 306 35.23 46.04 0.62
N ILE A 307 33.93 46.36 0.72
CA ILE A 307 33.16 47.59 0.32
C ILE A 307 31.70 47.13 0.02
N CYS A 308 30.58 47.58 0.60
CA CYS A 308 30.07 48.83 1.22
C CYS A 308 29.03 49.55 0.33
N ILE A 309 27.92 50.01 0.96
CA ILE A 309 27.01 51.12 0.55
C ILE A 309 26.06 50.83 -0.65
N THR A 310 24.80 51.32 -0.76
CA THR A 310 23.71 51.83 0.13
C THR A 310 22.41 51.94 -0.73
N VAL A 311 21.26 52.36 -0.15
CA VAL A 311 19.93 52.75 -0.73
C VAL A 311 18.84 51.76 -0.25
N ILE A 312 17.95 52.01 0.73
CA ILE A 312 17.37 53.21 1.41
C ILE A 312 16.15 53.86 0.69
N VAL A 313 15.04 53.92 1.45
CA VAL A 313 13.74 54.59 1.22
C VAL A 313 12.83 54.03 0.11
N GLY A 314 11.58 53.70 0.52
CA GLY A 314 10.50 53.21 -0.36
C GLY A 314 9.07 53.33 0.23
N ASN A 315 8.90 54.13 1.29
CA ASN A 315 7.63 54.56 1.93
C ASN A 315 6.61 53.49 2.37
N THR A 316 6.44 53.37 3.69
CA THR A 316 5.20 52.91 4.32
C THR A 316 4.08 53.96 4.18
N LYS A 317 2.86 53.54 3.78
CA LYS A 317 1.59 54.16 4.23
C LYS A 317 0.34 53.30 3.98
N GLN A 318 0.16 52.35 4.90
CA GLN A 318 -1.10 52.05 5.59
C GLN A 318 -2.43 52.54 4.97
N SER A 319 -3.29 51.59 4.59
CA SER A 319 -4.74 51.75 4.64
C SER A 319 -5.37 50.41 5.04
N VAL A 320 -6.20 50.40 6.08
CA VAL A 320 -6.91 49.20 6.55
C VAL A 320 -8.33 49.25 6.01
N LYS A 321 -8.73 48.25 5.23
CA LYS A 321 -10.13 47.83 5.08
C LYS A 321 -10.25 46.41 4.53
N ASP A 322 -10.93 45.59 5.32
CA ASP A 322 -11.66 44.38 4.96
C ASP A 322 -11.13 43.48 3.83
N LYS A 323 -10.49 42.38 4.23
CA LYS A 323 -10.74 41.07 3.61
C LYS A 323 -10.62 39.96 4.65
N LYS A 324 -11.71 39.20 4.84
CA LYS A 324 -11.62 37.85 5.39
C LYS A 324 -10.80 37.04 4.40
N GLN A 325 -9.55 36.72 4.73
CA GLN A 325 -8.77 35.77 3.96
C GLN A 325 -8.73 34.46 4.73
N THR A 326 -9.27 33.41 4.12
CA THR A 326 -9.34 32.06 4.65
C THR A 326 -7.94 31.56 5.00
N ASN A 327 -7.77 31.02 6.20
CA ASN A 327 -6.67 30.10 6.48
C ASN A 327 -6.90 28.85 5.64
N GLN A 328 -6.37 28.82 4.42
CA GLN A 328 -6.19 27.57 3.68
C GLN A 328 -5.17 26.74 4.45
N ASN A 329 -5.65 25.81 5.28
CA ASN A 329 -4.84 24.75 5.85
C ASN A 329 -4.18 24.00 4.68
N ARG A 330 -2.87 24.21 4.51
CA ARG A 330 -2.10 23.60 3.43
C ARG A 330 -1.80 22.15 3.82
N GLN A 331 -2.82 21.30 3.79
CA GLN A 331 -2.74 19.87 4.12
C GLN A 331 -1.53 19.24 3.41
N THR A 332 -0.61 18.69 4.19
CA THR A 332 0.59 18.04 3.69
C THR A 332 0.23 16.69 3.07
N VAL A 333 0.27 16.61 1.75
CA VAL A 333 0.01 15.38 0.99
C VAL A 333 1.11 14.34 1.27
N LEU A 334 0.85 13.48 2.24
CA LEU A 334 1.49 12.18 2.34
C LEU A 334 0.93 11.27 1.24
N CYS A 335 1.81 10.61 0.49
CA CYS A 335 1.39 9.65 -0.53
C CYS A 335 0.70 8.46 0.16
N TYR A 336 -0.62 8.37 0.03
CA TYR A 336 -1.42 7.25 0.52
C TYR A 336 -1.47 6.16 -0.55
N ASP A 337 -1.31 4.90 -0.13
CA ASP A 337 -1.50 3.72 -0.97
C ASP A 337 -2.77 2.98 -0.49
N PRO A 338 -3.92 3.16 -1.17
CA PRO A 338 -5.18 2.57 -0.76
C PRO A 338 -5.20 1.05 -0.97
N PRO A 339 -5.77 0.26 -0.05
CA PRO A 339 -6.08 -1.14 -0.33
C PRO A 339 -6.85 -1.32 -1.65
N LYS A 340 -6.46 -2.34 -2.42
CA LYS A 340 -7.08 -2.67 -3.71
C LYS A 340 -8.56 -3.00 -3.48
N ARG A 341 -9.46 -2.48 -4.32
CA ARG A 341 -10.91 -2.52 -4.03
C ARG A 341 -11.82 -2.67 -5.24
N PHE A 342 -13.07 -3.03 -4.99
CA PHE A 342 -14.14 -3.10 -5.99
C PHE A 342 -15.50 -2.81 -5.32
N LEU A 343 -16.53 -2.52 -6.12
CA LEU A 343 -17.89 -2.18 -5.69
C LEU A 343 -17.95 -0.94 -4.76
N HIS A 344 -16.96 -0.06 -4.92
CA HIS A 344 -16.79 1.22 -4.24
C HIS A 344 -17.55 2.33 -4.98
N ASN A 345 -17.65 3.51 -4.36
CA ASN A 345 -18.17 4.72 -5.01
C ASN A 345 -17.01 5.64 -5.42
N SER A 346 -17.26 6.44 -6.45
CA SER A 346 -16.41 7.56 -6.83
C SER A 346 -17.25 8.76 -7.27
N VAL A 347 -16.73 9.97 -7.04
CA VAL A 347 -17.32 11.24 -7.48
C VAL A 347 -16.19 12.21 -7.80
N ILE A 348 -16.31 13.01 -8.86
CA ILE A 348 -15.40 14.15 -9.10
C ILE A 348 -16.00 15.41 -8.49
N ILE A 349 -15.21 16.15 -7.71
CA ILE A 349 -15.53 17.48 -7.21
C ILE A 349 -14.32 18.38 -7.47
N ASP A 350 -14.53 19.52 -8.12
CA ASP A 350 -13.46 20.36 -8.68
C ASP A 350 -12.47 19.49 -9.49
N ASP A 351 -11.17 19.70 -9.28
CA ASP A 351 -10.08 18.92 -9.86
C ASP A 351 -9.74 17.64 -9.05
N ARG A 352 -10.68 17.06 -8.29
CA ARG A 352 -10.42 15.89 -7.43
C ARG A 352 -11.36 14.73 -7.74
N LEU A 353 -10.80 13.55 -7.96
CA LEU A 353 -11.54 12.28 -8.04
C LEU A 353 -11.54 11.59 -6.67
N LEU A 354 -12.65 11.74 -5.93
CA LEU A 354 -12.87 11.14 -4.61
C LEU A 354 -13.30 9.68 -4.75
N ILE A 355 -12.78 8.80 -3.89
CA ILE A 355 -13.04 7.36 -3.82
C ILE A 355 -13.39 6.98 -2.38
N PHE A 356 -14.45 6.18 -2.18
CA PHE A 356 -14.88 5.75 -0.85
C PHE A 356 -15.68 4.43 -0.84
N GLY A 357 -15.59 3.72 0.29
CA GLY A 357 -16.28 2.44 0.51
C GLY A 357 -15.80 1.29 -0.38
N GLY A 358 -16.72 0.37 -0.68
CA GLY A 358 -16.49 -0.86 -1.44
C GLY A 358 -16.11 -2.05 -0.57
N TYR A 359 -15.52 -3.05 -1.21
CA TYR A 359 -14.80 -4.14 -0.53
C TYR A 359 -13.33 -4.11 -0.95
N THR A 360 -12.42 -4.41 -0.03
CA THR A 360 -10.97 -4.40 -0.28
C THR A 360 -10.38 -5.80 -0.23
N ASN A 361 -9.19 -5.98 -0.79
CA ASN A 361 -8.44 -7.24 -0.73
C ASN A 361 -7.93 -7.64 0.67
N VAL A 362 -8.18 -6.81 1.70
CA VAL A 362 -7.78 -7.05 3.11
C VAL A 362 -8.95 -7.01 4.10
N SER A 363 -10.10 -6.43 3.71
CA SER A 363 -11.24 -6.18 4.61
C SER A 363 -12.52 -5.85 3.83
N THR A 364 -13.66 -6.35 4.34
CA THR A 364 -15.01 -5.91 3.89
C THR A 364 -15.53 -4.68 4.66
N TYR A 365 -14.73 -4.14 5.57
CA TYR A 365 -15.05 -3.03 6.47
C TYR A 365 -14.22 -1.77 6.13
N THR A 366 -14.32 -1.29 4.88
CA THR A 366 -13.67 -0.04 4.46
C THR A 366 -14.63 1.14 4.63
N TYR A 367 -14.11 2.19 5.26
CA TYR A 367 -14.78 3.48 5.49
C TYR A 367 -13.94 4.66 4.99
N GLU A 368 -12.74 4.40 4.47
CA GLU A 368 -11.77 5.42 4.05
C GLU A 368 -12.34 6.31 2.93
N LEU A 369 -12.14 7.62 3.05
CA LEU A 369 -12.29 8.58 1.95
C LEU A 369 -10.90 9.06 1.52
N PHE A 370 -10.62 8.98 0.23
CA PHE A 370 -9.36 9.47 -0.36
C PHE A 370 -9.61 10.02 -1.77
N TYR A 371 -8.64 10.73 -2.34
CA TYR A 371 -8.77 11.28 -3.70
C TYR A 371 -7.50 11.19 -4.52
N LEU A 372 -7.67 11.19 -5.85
CA LEU A 372 -6.64 11.52 -6.83
C LEU A 372 -6.81 12.98 -7.26
N ASP A 373 -5.71 13.71 -7.27
CA ASP A 373 -5.62 15.07 -7.77
C ASP A 373 -5.50 15.08 -9.30
N LEU A 374 -6.48 15.68 -9.97
CA LEU A 374 -6.58 15.82 -11.43
C LEU A 374 -6.13 17.22 -11.90
N SER A 375 -5.65 18.09 -11.02
CA SER A 375 -5.03 19.37 -11.41
C SER A 375 -3.59 19.21 -11.93
N ASN A 376 -3.00 18.02 -11.75
CA ASN A 376 -1.63 17.68 -12.14
C ASN A 376 -1.59 16.52 -13.14
N SER A 377 -0.57 16.49 -14.00
CA SER A 377 -0.31 15.37 -14.92
C SER A 377 0.31 14.17 -14.20
N PHE A 378 -0.01 12.95 -14.63
CA PHE A 378 0.50 11.71 -14.02
C PHE A 378 0.62 10.54 -15.01
N ASP A 379 1.54 9.61 -14.72
CA ASP A 379 1.58 8.29 -15.37
C ASP A 379 0.50 7.39 -14.75
N ASN A 380 -0.21 6.62 -15.58
CA ASN A 380 -1.33 5.77 -15.15
C ASN A 380 -0.94 4.62 -14.19
N ASN A 381 0.37 4.41 -13.97
CA ASN A 381 0.96 3.39 -13.09
C ASN A 381 1.84 3.98 -11.96
N LYS A 382 1.79 5.31 -11.74
CA LYS A 382 2.50 6.01 -10.64
C LYS A 382 1.55 6.94 -9.89
N ILE A 383 0.38 6.44 -9.54
CA ILE A 383 -0.69 7.22 -8.93
C ILE A 383 -0.37 7.57 -7.48
N THR A 384 -0.53 8.84 -7.13
CA THR A 384 -0.42 9.34 -5.75
C THR A 384 -1.81 9.68 -5.24
N TRP A 385 -2.34 8.87 -4.32
CA TRP A 385 -3.59 9.18 -3.65
C TRP A 385 -3.35 10.03 -2.39
N THR A 386 -4.36 10.78 -1.98
CA THR A 386 -4.37 11.55 -0.74
C THR A 386 -5.54 11.10 0.13
N LEU A 387 -5.26 10.60 1.33
CA LEU A 387 -6.28 10.26 2.32
C LEU A 387 -6.94 11.53 2.90
N ILE A 388 -8.24 11.48 3.18
CA ILE A 388 -8.97 12.49 3.96
C ILE A 388 -9.46 11.81 5.25
N PRO A 389 -8.64 11.73 6.32
CA PRO A 389 -8.98 10.98 7.53
C PRO A 389 -10.30 11.42 8.16
N GLU A 390 -10.50 12.73 8.29
CA GLU A 390 -11.67 13.36 8.90
C GLU A 390 -12.94 13.20 8.06
N GLY A 391 -12.78 13.02 6.75
CA GLY A 391 -13.86 12.80 5.79
C GLY A 391 -14.23 11.34 5.57
N SER A 392 -13.68 10.40 6.37
CA SER A 392 -14.03 8.98 6.27
C SER A 392 -15.50 8.73 6.60
N LEU A 393 -16.12 7.74 5.93
CA LEU A 393 -17.51 7.35 6.09
C LEU A 393 -17.85 6.98 7.54
N PRO A 394 -19.06 7.31 8.03
CA PRO A 394 -19.58 6.87 9.31
C PRO A 394 -20.14 5.43 9.27
N VAL A 395 -20.08 4.76 8.11
CA VAL A 395 -20.72 3.47 7.80
C VAL A 395 -19.86 2.70 6.81
N PHE A 396 -19.79 1.37 6.91
CA PHE A 396 -19.21 0.56 5.84
C PHE A 396 -20.29 0.35 4.77
N THR A 397 -19.98 0.60 3.49
CA THR A 397 -20.92 0.35 2.38
C THR A 397 -20.20 -0.11 1.12
N SER A 398 -20.82 -1.03 0.39
CA SER A 398 -20.49 -1.43 -0.98
C SER A 398 -21.77 -1.55 -1.80
N ARG A 399 -21.68 -1.49 -3.14
CA ARG A 399 -22.85 -1.61 -4.05
C ARG A 399 -23.95 -0.57 -3.81
N SER A 400 -23.59 0.54 -3.19
CA SER A 400 -24.38 1.76 -3.04
C SER A 400 -24.29 2.63 -4.30
N THR A 401 -25.02 3.74 -4.32
CA THR A 401 -24.82 4.79 -5.32
C THR A 401 -24.49 6.13 -4.64
N ALA A 402 -23.51 6.83 -5.20
CA ALA A 402 -23.18 8.20 -4.87
C ALA A 402 -23.59 9.14 -6.02
N ILE A 403 -24.17 10.29 -5.66
CA ILE A 403 -24.63 11.33 -6.57
C ILE A 403 -24.18 12.69 -6.03
N LEU A 404 -23.68 13.58 -6.87
CA LEU A 404 -23.27 14.93 -6.49
C LEU A 404 -24.44 15.92 -6.62
N SER A 405 -24.53 16.90 -5.72
CA SER A 405 -25.46 18.03 -5.84
C SER A 405 -25.05 19.02 -6.94
N LEU A 406 -26.02 19.75 -7.51
CA LEU A 406 -25.78 20.68 -8.64
C LEU A 406 -24.86 21.87 -8.32
N ASP A 407 -24.63 22.16 -7.03
CA ASP A 407 -23.69 23.17 -6.54
C ASP A 407 -22.30 22.59 -6.21
N ASN A 408 -22.07 21.30 -6.52
CA ASN A 408 -20.89 20.52 -6.19
C ASN A 408 -20.53 20.44 -4.68
N SER A 409 -21.41 20.90 -3.78
CA SER A 409 -21.09 21.00 -2.35
C SER A 409 -21.30 19.70 -1.56
N THR A 410 -22.18 18.82 -2.03
CA THR A 410 -22.72 17.73 -1.23
C THR A 410 -22.84 16.43 -2.03
N ILE A 411 -22.18 15.36 -1.57
CA ILE A 411 -22.40 14.00 -2.09
C ILE A 411 -23.57 13.37 -1.33
N TYR A 412 -24.60 12.94 -2.05
CA TYR A 412 -25.67 12.07 -1.55
C TYR A 412 -25.28 10.62 -1.80
N LEU A 413 -25.13 9.84 -0.72
CA LEU A 413 -24.84 8.42 -0.73
C LEU A 413 -26.08 7.65 -0.29
N TYR A 414 -26.53 6.70 -1.11
CA TYR A 414 -27.73 5.91 -0.86
C TYR A 414 -27.48 4.40 -0.89
N GLY A 415 -28.01 3.70 0.13
CA GLY A 415 -28.13 2.24 0.21
C GLY A 415 -26.81 1.46 0.20
N GLY A 416 -26.79 0.35 -0.54
CA GLY A 416 -25.69 -0.62 -0.55
C GLY A 416 -25.79 -1.65 0.59
N TYR A 417 -24.75 -2.48 0.76
CA TYR A 417 -24.59 -3.34 1.94
C TYR A 417 -24.05 -2.51 3.10
N MET A 418 -24.96 -1.86 3.82
CA MET A 418 -24.64 -0.97 4.93
C MET A 418 -24.36 -1.76 6.21
N ARG A 419 -23.21 -1.51 6.84
CA ARG A 419 -22.86 -2.05 8.16
C ARG A 419 -22.41 -0.94 9.10
N ASN A 420 -22.87 -1.02 10.34
CA ASN A 420 -22.50 -0.10 11.40
C ASN A 420 -20.98 -0.14 11.65
N LYS A 421 -20.32 1.02 11.72
CA LYS A 421 -18.85 1.12 11.79
C LYS A 421 -18.25 0.56 13.09
N ASP A 422 -19.03 0.55 14.17
CA ASP A 422 -18.56 0.21 15.52
C ASP A 422 -18.90 -1.25 15.86
N THR A 423 -20.12 -1.69 15.52
CA THR A 423 -20.60 -3.06 15.81
C THR A 423 -20.35 -4.07 14.68
N HIS A 424 -19.98 -3.60 13.48
CA HIS A 424 -19.75 -4.39 12.26
C HIS A 424 -20.97 -5.16 11.71
N TYR A 425 -22.12 -5.16 12.39
CA TYR A 425 -23.36 -5.76 11.90
C TYR A 425 -24.01 -4.92 10.79
N TYR A 426 -24.82 -5.58 9.95
CA TYR A 426 -25.65 -4.89 8.95
C TYR A 426 -26.66 -3.96 9.63
N ASP A 427 -26.75 -2.73 9.12
CA ASP A 427 -27.57 -1.67 9.67
C ASP A 427 -28.20 -0.87 8.53
N PHE A 428 -29.50 -1.05 8.35
CA PHE A 428 -30.31 -0.38 7.33
C PHE A 428 -31.21 0.72 7.92
N SER A 429 -30.98 1.12 9.17
CA SER A 429 -31.78 2.16 9.86
C SER A 429 -31.65 3.54 9.21
N ASN A 430 -30.50 3.82 8.58
CA ASN A 430 -30.18 5.06 7.90
C ASN A 430 -29.69 4.73 6.48
N LEU A 431 -30.56 4.89 5.49
CA LEU A 431 -30.25 4.56 4.09
C LEU A 431 -29.58 5.69 3.30
N VAL A 432 -29.63 6.93 3.81
CA VAL A 432 -29.06 8.12 3.18
C VAL A 432 -27.99 8.69 4.10
N TYR A 433 -26.82 8.98 3.53
CA TYR A 433 -25.76 9.78 4.15
C TYR A 433 -25.36 10.91 3.20
N THR A 434 -25.02 12.08 3.75
CA THR A 434 -24.56 13.23 2.97
C THR A 434 -23.17 13.65 3.41
N TYR A 435 -22.25 13.82 2.46
CA TYR A 435 -20.92 14.39 2.68
C TYR A 435 -20.91 15.85 2.23
N ASN A 436 -20.76 16.79 3.15
CA ASN A 436 -20.50 18.17 2.79
C ASN A 436 -18.99 18.33 2.51
N TYR A 437 -18.65 18.60 1.26
CA TYR A 437 -17.26 18.74 0.81
C TYR A 437 -16.58 20.00 1.38
N PRO A 438 -17.21 21.21 1.42
CA PRO A 438 -16.63 22.39 2.05
C PRO A 438 -16.23 22.25 3.52
N THR A 439 -16.96 21.47 4.34
CA THR A 439 -16.58 21.15 5.73
C THR A 439 -15.85 19.82 5.88
N SER A 440 -15.81 19.00 4.84
CA SER A 440 -15.29 17.63 4.83
C SER A 440 -15.94 16.71 5.88
N THR A 441 -17.25 16.84 6.11
CA THR A 441 -18.00 16.08 7.13
C THR A 441 -19.17 15.30 6.56
N TRP A 442 -19.31 14.04 6.98
CA TRP A 442 -20.54 13.26 6.77
C TRP A 442 -21.62 13.58 7.81
N SER A 443 -22.89 13.47 7.40
CA SER A 443 -24.07 13.53 8.26
C SER A 443 -25.17 12.57 7.79
N THR A 444 -26.11 12.25 8.69
CA THR A 444 -27.38 11.61 8.35
C THR A 444 -28.46 12.69 8.18
N PRO A 445 -28.88 13.02 6.95
CA PRO A 445 -29.90 14.04 6.73
C PRO A 445 -31.28 13.54 7.18
N LYS A 446 -32.10 14.44 7.71
CA LYS A 446 -33.52 14.15 7.98
C LYS A 446 -34.31 14.23 6.67
N ILE A 447 -34.50 13.08 6.02
CA ILE A 447 -35.32 12.96 4.81
C ILE A 447 -36.77 12.69 5.20
N GLY A 448 -37.70 13.44 4.62
CA GLY A 448 -39.15 13.22 4.74
C GLY A 448 -39.77 12.55 3.51
N GLY A 449 -41.10 12.54 3.43
CA GLY A 449 -41.83 11.92 2.31
C GLY A 449 -41.94 10.40 2.45
N ASP A 450 -41.89 9.68 1.33
CA ASP A 450 -42.15 8.24 1.28
C ASP A 450 -41.02 7.38 1.86
N ILE A 451 -41.37 6.22 2.42
CA ILE A 451 -40.41 5.26 3.00
C ILE A 451 -39.86 4.37 1.89
N VAL A 452 -38.72 4.76 1.30
CA VAL A 452 -38.04 3.96 0.28
C VAL A 452 -37.23 2.83 0.93
N PRO A 453 -37.49 1.54 0.61
CA PRO A 453 -36.82 0.41 1.25
C PRO A 453 -35.36 0.23 0.80
N ALA A 454 -34.58 -0.40 1.68
CA ALA A 454 -33.16 -0.69 1.51
C ALA A 454 -32.88 -1.43 0.19
N ARG A 455 -31.81 -1.03 -0.52
CA ARG A 455 -31.45 -1.65 -1.80
C ARG A 455 -29.96 -1.53 -2.12
N GLN A 456 -29.51 -2.42 -2.99
CA GLN A 456 -28.15 -2.61 -3.49
C GLN A 456 -28.17 -2.64 -5.03
N ASN A 457 -27.00 -2.48 -5.66
CA ASN A 457 -26.82 -2.67 -7.10
C ASN A 457 -27.72 -1.75 -7.97
N MET A 458 -27.90 -0.50 -7.55
CA MET A 458 -28.61 0.55 -8.29
C MET A 458 -27.64 1.67 -8.66
N LYS A 459 -27.93 2.40 -9.74
CA LYS A 459 -27.21 3.62 -10.14
C LYS A 459 -28.21 4.78 -10.17
N GLY A 460 -27.91 5.84 -9.42
CA GLY A 460 -28.66 7.08 -9.41
C GLY A 460 -28.08 8.15 -10.34
N VAL A 461 -28.96 9.04 -10.81
CA VAL A 461 -28.64 10.24 -11.60
C VAL A 461 -29.40 11.44 -11.01
N ILE A 462 -28.94 12.67 -11.27
CA ILE A 462 -29.60 13.90 -10.84
C ILE A 462 -29.97 14.75 -12.06
N ASP A 463 -31.15 15.37 -12.04
CA ASP A 463 -31.56 16.31 -13.08
C ASP A 463 -31.15 17.76 -12.74
N ASN A 464 -31.31 18.66 -13.71
CA ASN A 464 -31.02 20.10 -13.56
C ASN A 464 -31.94 20.83 -12.56
N SER A 465 -32.94 20.16 -11.98
CA SER A 465 -33.85 20.68 -10.96
C SER A 465 -33.43 20.29 -9.53
N GLY A 466 -32.44 19.41 -9.38
CA GLY A 466 -32.02 18.87 -8.08
C GLY A 466 -32.85 17.66 -7.63
N ILE A 467 -33.42 16.90 -8.58
CA ILE A 467 -34.13 15.66 -8.30
C ILE A 467 -33.21 14.48 -8.64
N ILE A 468 -32.91 13.66 -7.63
CA ILE A 468 -32.16 12.41 -7.78
C ILE A 468 -33.14 11.28 -8.10
N TYR A 469 -32.90 10.52 -9.18
CA TYR A 469 -33.75 9.41 -9.62
C TYR A 469 -33.08 8.06 -9.33
N ILE A 470 -33.79 7.18 -8.62
CA ILE A 470 -33.39 5.80 -8.30
C ILE A 470 -34.44 4.82 -8.84
N PHE A 471 -34.06 4.02 -9.82
CA PHE A 471 -34.90 2.96 -10.40
C PHE A 471 -34.50 1.59 -9.85
N GLY A 472 -35.47 0.74 -9.51
CA GLY A 472 -35.23 -0.68 -9.25
C GLY A 472 -34.16 -0.95 -8.17
N GLY A 473 -33.23 -1.85 -8.45
CA GLY A 473 -32.21 -2.31 -7.50
C GLY A 473 -32.62 -3.59 -6.78
N TYR A 474 -31.64 -4.23 -6.14
CA TYR A 474 -31.80 -5.49 -5.41
C TYR A 474 -32.08 -5.22 -3.93
N ASN A 475 -33.08 -5.88 -3.33
CA ASN A 475 -33.34 -5.90 -1.90
C ASN A 475 -32.90 -7.24 -1.31
N VAL A 476 -31.81 -7.25 -0.55
CA VAL A 476 -31.45 -8.41 0.29
C VAL A 476 -32.49 -8.58 1.41
N THR A 477 -33.08 -9.76 1.51
CA THR A 477 -34.02 -10.14 2.59
C THR A 477 -33.38 -11.13 3.56
N ASN A 478 -32.45 -11.97 3.10
CA ASN A 478 -31.65 -12.85 3.93
C ASN A 478 -30.15 -12.60 3.67
N LEU A 479 -29.47 -12.10 4.70
CA LEU A 479 -28.06 -11.68 4.66
C LEU A 479 -27.07 -12.86 4.81
N GLU A 480 -27.53 -14.03 5.25
CA GLU A 480 -26.71 -15.23 5.44
C GLU A 480 -26.50 -15.94 4.10
N ASN A 481 -27.58 -16.10 3.33
CA ASN A 481 -27.61 -16.75 2.03
C ASN A 481 -27.48 -15.75 0.87
N ASN A 482 -27.43 -14.45 1.15
CA ASN A 482 -27.43 -13.36 0.16
C ASN A 482 -28.60 -13.52 -0.84
N THR A 483 -29.80 -13.75 -0.32
CA THR A 483 -31.04 -13.88 -1.11
C THR A 483 -32.00 -12.72 -0.85
N GLY A 484 -32.91 -12.50 -1.79
CA GLY A 484 -33.59 -11.23 -1.99
C GLY A 484 -34.30 -11.16 -3.33
N TYR A 485 -34.91 -10.02 -3.62
CA TYR A 485 -35.69 -9.77 -4.84
C TYR A 485 -35.28 -8.44 -5.50
N ILE A 486 -35.70 -8.20 -6.73
CA ILE A 486 -35.36 -6.99 -7.49
C ILE A 486 -36.61 -6.11 -7.64
N TYR A 487 -36.47 -4.79 -7.52
CA TYR A 487 -37.56 -3.84 -7.76
C TYR A 487 -37.64 -3.38 -9.23
N ASN A 488 -38.79 -2.81 -9.61
CA ASN A 488 -38.99 -1.97 -10.81
C ASN A 488 -39.67 -0.62 -10.49
N ASP A 489 -39.69 -0.21 -9.22
CA ASP A 489 -40.19 1.10 -8.80
C ASP A 489 -39.24 2.24 -9.22
N MET A 490 -39.77 3.47 -9.29
CA MET A 490 -38.98 4.68 -9.46
C MET A 490 -39.16 5.56 -8.23
N ASN A 491 -38.08 5.84 -7.52
CA ASN A 491 -38.06 6.68 -6.34
C ASN A 491 -37.24 7.94 -6.63
N ILE A 492 -37.79 9.10 -6.27
CA ILE A 492 -37.11 10.38 -6.45
C ILE A 492 -36.82 11.05 -5.12
N LEU A 493 -35.61 11.59 -4.95
CA LEU A 493 -35.23 12.43 -3.82
C LEU A 493 -35.02 13.86 -4.32
N ASN A 494 -35.88 14.78 -3.90
CA ASN A 494 -35.67 16.20 -4.13
C ASN A 494 -34.66 16.74 -3.09
N THR A 495 -33.50 17.21 -3.55
CA THR A 495 -32.41 17.66 -2.66
C THR A 495 -32.67 19.02 -2.01
N VAL A 496 -33.65 19.79 -2.50
CA VAL A 496 -34.02 21.11 -1.96
C VAL A 496 -34.99 20.94 -0.79
N SER A 497 -36.02 20.11 -0.94
CA SER A 497 -36.98 19.81 0.15
C SER A 497 -36.50 18.69 1.10
N ASN A 498 -35.50 17.90 0.71
CA ASN A 498 -35.09 16.67 1.39
C ASN A 498 -36.28 15.72 1.61
N THR A 499 -37.00 15.41 0.53
CA THR A 499 -38.14 14.49 0.54
C THR A 499 -38.02 13.41 -0.52
N TRP A 500 -38.24 12.16 -0.13
CA TRP A 500 -38.49 11.05 -1.05
C TRP A 500 -39.91 11.09 -1.60
N THR A 501 -40.09 10.60 -2.82
CA THR A 501 -41.40 10.28 -3.40
C THR A 501 -41.29 9.05 -4.29
N THR A 502 -42.15 8.05 -4.08
CA THR A 502 -42.27 6.88 -4.97
C THR A 502 -43.25 7.20 -6.09
N LEU A 503 -42.79 7.17 -7.34
CA LEU A 503 -43.61 7.59 -8.48
C LEU A 503 -44.63 6.52 -8.87
N SER A 504 -45.92 6.86 -8.76
CA SER A 504 -47.05 6.03 -9.20
C SER A 504 -47.22 6.06 -10.73
N ILE A 505 -46.32 5.39 -11.45
CA ILE A 505 -46.31 5.36 -12.93
C ILE A 505 -47.25 4.27 -13.45
N SER A 506 -48.35 4.68 -14.09
CA SER A 506 -49.39 3.78 -14.62
C SER A 506 -49.28 3.59 -16.15
N GLY A 507 -48.24 2.87 -16.60
CA GLY A 507 -48.04 2.53 -18.02
C GLY A 507 -46.59 2.09 -18.29
N ASP A 508 -46.41 1.13 -19.19
CA ASP A 508 -45.13 0.63 -19.73
C ASP A 508 -43.98 0.44 -18.71
N LEU A 509 -44.34 0.06 -17.48
CA LEU A 509 -43.39 -0.14 -16.38
C LEU A 509 -42.42 -1.29 -16.74
N PRO A 510 -41.09 -1.07 -16.71
CA PRO A 510 -40.14 -2.09 -17.13
C PRO A 510 -40.12 -3.31 -16.20
N THR A 511 -39.48 -4.38 -16.68
CA THR A 511 -39.14 -5.52 -15.82
C THR A 511 -38.17 -5.09 -14.71
N VAL A 512 -38.21 -5.84 -13.60
CA VAL A 512 -37.31 -5.66 -12.45
C VAL A 512 -35.86 -5.64 -12.90
N CYS A 513 -35.08 -4.67 -12.39
CA CYS A 513 -33.74 -4.41 -12.89
C CYS A 513 -32.77 -3.99 -11.78
N SER A 514 -31.58 -4.58 -11.77
CA SER A 514 -30.43 -4.14 -10.96
C SER A 514 -29.13 -4.37 -11.74
N GLU A 515 -27.99 -3.91 -11.22
CA GLU A 515 -26.65 -4.09 -11.81
C GLU A 515 -26.44 -3.43 -13.19
N TYR A 516 -27.40 -2.58 -13.58
CA TYR A 516 -27.43 -1.74 -14.76
C TYR A 516 -26.54 -0.49 -14.58
N THR A 517 -26.25 0.22 -15.67
CA THR A 517 -25.75 1.60 -15.61
C THR A 517 -26.81 2.60 -16.08
N ALA A 518 -26.71 3.85 -15.61
CA ALA A 518 -27.66 4.91 -15.92
C ALA A 518 -26.97 6.26 -16.11
N ASP A 519 -27.33 6.94 -17.19
CA ASP A 519 -26.87 8.28 -17.57
C ASP A 519 -28.09 9.15 -17.93
N ILE A 520 -28.03 10.46 -17.64
CA ILE A 520 -29.13 11.40 -17.96
C ILE A 520 -28.70 12.36 -19.07
N LEU A 521 -29.43 12.33 -20.19
CA LEU A 521 -29.17 13.18 -21.34
C LEU A 521 -29.62 14.64 -21.07
N PRO A 522 -29.02 15.66 -21.73
CA PRO A 522 -29.43 17.06 -21.60
C PRO A 522 -30.90 17.34 -21.94
N SER A 523 -31.57 16.42 -22.64
CA SER A 523 -33.01 16.44 -22.92
C SER A 523 -33.89 16.17 -21.70
N GLY A 524 -33.36 15.58 -20.62
CA GLY A 524 -34.14 15.03 -19.50
C GLY A 524 -34.57 13.57 -19.71
N ILE A 525 -33.95 12.85 -20.64
CA ILE A 525 -34.15 11.41 -20.78
C ILE A 525 -33.05 10.67 -20.01
N ILE A 526 -33.43 9.81 -19.06
CA ILE A 526 -32.50 8.87 -18.42
C ILE A 526 -32.41 7.61 -19.29
N VAL A 527 -31.18 7.17 -19.57
CA VAL A 527 -30.86 6.00 -20.38
C VAL A 527 -30.34 4.90 -19.46
N TYR A 528 -31.03 3.76 -19.39
CA TYR A 528 -30.65 2.60 -18.58
C TYR A 528 -30.17 1.45 -19.46
N ILE A 529 -28.95 0.96 -19.20
CA ILE A 529 -28.24 -0.02 -20.03
C ILE A 529 -27.87 -1.26 -19.20
N GLY A 530 -28.03 -2.45 -19.78
CA GLY A 530 -27.58 -3.72 -19.20
C GLY A 530 -28.23 -4.08 -17.86
N GLY A 531 -27.47 -4.76 -17.00
CA GLY A 531 -27.93 -5.26 -15.70
C GLY A 531 -28.57 -6.66 -15.76
N ILE A 532 -29.17 -7.09 -14.65
CA ILE A 532 -29.96 -8.32 -14.53
C ILE A 532 -31.45 -8.04 -14.44
N THR A 533 -32.25 -9.01 -14.89
CA THR A 533 -33.70 -9.13 -14.64
C THR A 533 -33.99 -10.53 -14.08
N GLU A 534 -35.09 -10.68 -13.34
CA GLU A 534 -35.60 -12.00 -12.93
C GLU A 534 -36.13 -12.77 -14.14
N ILE A 535 -35.95 -14.10 -14.16
CA ILE A 535 -36.40 -14.99 -15.24
C ILE A 535 -37.91 -15.24 -15.16
N SER A 536 -38.45 -15.45 -13.96
CA SER A 536 -39.89 -15.49 -13.68
C SER A 536 -40.16 -15.30 -12.19
N ALA A 537 -41.34 -14.77 -11.84
CA ALA A 537 -41.79 -14.54 -10.46
C ALA A 537 -41.99 -15.82 -9.61
N TYR A 538 -41.63 -17.00 -10.13
CA TYR A 538 -41.70 -18.29 -9.45
C TYR A 538 -40.32 -18.98 -9.35
N THR A 539 -39.24 -18.30 -9.75
CA THR A 539 -37.90 -18.87 -9.90
C THR A 539 -36.83 -17.89 -9.44
N THR A 540 -35.97 -18.27 -8.49
CA THR A 540 -34.88 -17.45 -7.95
C THR A 540 -33.67 -17.30 -8.91
N GLY A 541 -33.93 -17.28 -10.21
CA GLY A 541 -32.93 -17.19 -11.27
C GLY A 541 -32.94 -15.82 -11.94
N PHE A 542 -31.76 -15.24 -12.11
CA PHE A 542 -31.55 -13.98 -12.80
C PHE A 542 -30.92 -14.21 -14.18
N THR A 543 -31.18 -13.31 -15.12
CA THR A 543 -30.61 -13.34 -16.47
C THR A 543 -30.16 -11.94 -16.90
N PRO A 544 -29.07 -11.78 -17.70
CA PRO A 544 -28.65 -10.48 -18.20
C PRO A 544 -29.73 -9.83 -19.08
N VAL A 545 -29.98 -8.55 -18.86
CA VAL A 545 -30.82 -7.73 -19.73
C VAL A 545 -30.12 -7.55 -21.06
N ASN A 546 -30.82 -7.87 -22.15
CA ASN A 546 -30.33 -7.66 -23.52
C ASN A 546 -29.91 -6.19 -23.71
N ILE A 547 -28.62 -5.94 -23.94
CA ILE A 547 -28.04 -4.60 -23.96
C ILE A 547 -28.58 -3.68 -25.07
N ASN A 548 -29.19 -4.26 -26.10
CA ASN A 548 -29.85 -3.51 -27.18
C ASN A 548 -31.28 -3.09 -26.82
N ARG A 549 -31.90 -3.66 -25.78
CA ARG A 549 -33.23 -3.25 -25.26
C ARG A 549 -33.06 -2.23 -24.13
N ILE A 550 -32.65 -1.03 -24.53
CA ILE A 550 -32.35 0.10 -23.65
C ILE A 550 -33.67 0.67 -23.10
N LYS A 551 -33.76 0.83 -21.77
CA LYS A 551 -34.93 1.46 -21.13
C LYS A 551 -34.69 2.97 -21.06
N LEU A 552 -35.70 3.77 -21.41
CA LEU A 552 -35.66 5.22 -21.37
C LEU A 552 -36.73 5.76 -20.42
N PHE A 553 -36.38 6.73 -19.57
CA PHE A 553 -37.34 7.43 -18.71
C PHE A 553 -37.33 8.93 -18.99
N ASP A 554 -38.50 9.50 -19.29
CA ASP A 554 -38.69 10.93 -19.53
C ASP A 554 -38.98 11.64 -18.20
N THR A 555 -38.01 12.40 -17.67
CA THR A 555 -38.16 13.05 -16.35
C THR A 555 -39.21 14.17 -16.32
N LYS A 556 -39.69 14.64 -17.48
CA LYS A 556 -40.66 15.73 -17.61
C LYS A 556 -42.09 15.22 -17.71
N LYS A 557 -42.29 14.04 -18.32
CA LYS A 557 -43.59 13.37 -18.39
C LYS A 557 -43.80 12.31 -17.29
N LEU A 558 -42.70 11.82 -16.71
CA LEU A 558 -42.65 10.65 -15.82
C LEU A 558 -43.08 9.35 -16.51
N GLU A 559 -42.79 9.25 -17.81
CA GLU A 559 -43.14 8.12 -18.69
C GLU A 559 -41.93 7.24 -18.99
N TRP A 560 -42.16 5.92 -19.09
CA TRP A 560 -41.18 4.97 -19.61
C TRP A 560 -41.34 4.76 -21.12
N SER A 561 -40.24 4.42 -21.79
CA SER A 561 -40.23 3.90 -23.17
C SER A 561 -39.03 2.97 -23.38
N GLN A 562 -38.98 2.27 -24.52
CA GLN A 562 -37.87 1.37 -24.87
C GLN A 562 -37.25 1.78 -26.20
N MET A 563 -35.92 1.82 -26.25
CA MET A 563 -35.13 1.98 -27.46
C MET A 563 -34.50 0.63 -27.84
N ASN A 564 -34.65 0.23 -29.10
CA ASN A 564 -33.97 -0.94 -29.66
C ASN A 564 -32.73 -0.47 -30.41
N ALA A 565 -31.56 -0.54 -29.77
CA ALA A 565 -30.31 -0.10 -30.38
C ALA A 565 -29.86 -1.00 -31.54
N THR A 566 -29.26 -0.40 -32.56
CA THR A 566 -28.67 -1.07 -33.73
C THR A 566 -27.14 -0.94 -33.74
N GLY A 567 -26.47 -1.48 -34.75
CA GLY A 567 -25.01 -1.36 -34.91
C GLY A 567 -24.25 -2.62 -34.49
N ASP A 568 -23.07 -2.43 -33.91
CA ASP A 568 -22.16 -3.52 -33.56
C ASP A 568 -22.74 -4.46 -32.48
N GLN A 569 -22.25 -5.70 -32.45
CA GLN A 569 -22.69 -6.72 -31.50
C GLN A 569 -21.92 -6.60 -30.19
N ILE A 570 -22.64 -6.32 -29.10
CA ILE A 570 -22.10 -6.07 -27.76
C ILE A 570 -22.70 -7.08 -26.78
N ASP A 571 -21.87 -7.72 -25.95
CA ASP A 571 -22.34 -8.65 -24.93
C ASP A 571 -23.16 -7.96 -23.84
N SER A 572 -24.24 -8.63 -23.43
CA SER A 572 -25.10 -8.22 -22.31
C SER A 572 -24.42 -8.49 -20.98
N ARG A 573 -24.36 -7.46 -20.12
CA ARG A 573 -23.35 -7.37 -19.05
C ARG A 573 -23.84 -6.69 -17.77
N ILE A 574 -23.15 -6.99 -16.69
CA ILE A 574 -23.38 -6.57 -15.30
C ILE A 574 -22.08 -6.04 -14.67
N TYR A 575 -22.19 -5.22 -13.62
CA TYR A 575 -21.04 -4.61 -12.91
C TYR A 575 -20.02 -3.87 -13.81
N PHE A 576 -20.49 -3.40 -14.97
CA PHE A 576 -19.77 -2.50 -15.86
C PHE A 576 -19.99 -1.04 -15.44
N THR A 577 -19.32 -0.11 -16.11
CA THR A 577 -19.53 1.33 -15.91
C THR A 577 -19.87 2.02 -17.22
N SER A 578 -20.58 3.14 -17.13
CA SER A 578 -20.79 4.06 -18.25
C SER A 578 -20.40 5.49 -17.89
N VAL A 579 -20.11 6.30 -18.92
CA VAL A 579 -20.03 7.77 -18.84
C VAL A 579 -20.67 8.40 -20.08
N LEU A 580 -21.52 9.41 -19.88
CA LEU A 580 -22.01 10.29 -20.93
C LEU A 580 -20.98 11.36 -21.33
N THR A 581 -20.73 11.51 -22.62
CA THR A 581 -19.86 12.56 -23.19
C THR A 581 -20.64 13.82 -23.58
N PRO A 582 -20.00 15.01 -23.66
CA PRO A 582 -20.66 16.26 -24.03
C PRO A 582 -21.29 16.28 -25.43
N ASP A 583 -20.84 15.41 -26.33
CA ASP A 583 -21.36 15.23 -27.69
C ASP A 583 -22.42 14.13 -27.83
N GLY A 584 -22.90 13.55 -26.72
CA GLY A 584 -24.04 12.63 -26.71
C GLY A 584 -23.71 11.18 -27.09
N TYR A 585 -22.52 10.71 -26.71
CA TYR A 585 -22.22 9.28 -26.66
C TYR A 585 -22.22 8.79 -25.21
N ILE A 586 -22.71 7.58 -24.97
CA ILE A 586 -22.49 6.88 -23.70
C ILE A 586 -21.40 5.83 -23.94
N ILE A 587 -20.24 6.03 -23.34
CA ILE A 587 -19.12 5.07 -23.39
C ILE A 587 -19.33 4.06 -22.27
N ILE A 588 -19.35 2.77 -22.58
CA ILE A 588 -19.39 1.69 -21.61
C ILE A 588 -18.03 0.99 -21.51
N PHE A 589 -17.65 0.57 -20.30
CA PHE A 589 -16.42 -0.21 -20.08
C PHE A 589 -16.59 -1.37 -19.10
N GLY A 590 -15.99 -2.51 -19.46
CA GLY A 590 -15.77 -3.68 -18.62
C GLY A 590 -17.07 -4.41 -18.27
N GLY A 591 -17.11 -4.91 -17.03
CA GLY A 591 -18.16 -5.78 -16.51
C GLY A 591 -17.90 -7.26 -16.77
N CYS A 592 -18.91 -8.06 -16.49
CA CYS A 592 -18.96 -9.49 -16.74
C CYS A 592 -20.37 -9.92 -17.16
N THR A 593 -20.54 -11.20 -17.50
CA THR A 593 -21.83 -11.84 -17.78
C THR A 593 -21.85 -13.24 -17.18
N TYR A 594 -22.93 -14.00 -17.31
CA TYR A 594 -22.99 -15.38 -16.81
C TYR A 594 -22.55 -16.39 -17.88
N ALA A 595 -21.69 -17.33 -17.50
CA ALA A 595 -21.23 -18.42 -18.34
C ALA A 595 -22.38 -19.38 -18.67
N ALA A 596 -22.57 -19.65 -19.97
CA ALA A 596 -23.74 -20.37 -20.50
C ALA A 596 -23.91 -21.83 -20.01
N THR A 597 -22.95 -22.40 -19.28
CA THR A 597 -22.99 -23.79 -18.80
C THR A 597 -23.11 -23.93 -17.28
N ASN A 598 -22.58 -23.00 -16.49
CA ASN A 598 -22.27 -23.22 -15.06
C ASN A 598 -22.79 -22.15 -14.09
N ALA A 599 -23.35 -21.02 -14.57
CA ALA A 599 -23.68 -19.84 -13.76
C ALA A 599 -22.48 -19.11 -13.10
N ASP A 600 -21.23 -19.56 -13.34
CA ASP A 600 -20.01 -18.79 -13.11
C ASP A 600 -20.03 -17.45 -13.88
N LEU A 601 -19.20 -16.48 -13.47
CA LEU A 601 -19.02 -15.24 -14.23
C LEU A 601 -18.02 -15.42 -15.38
N SER A 602 -18.31 -14.85 -16.55
CA SER A 602 -17.44 -14.83 -17.73
C SER A 602 -17.18 -13.40 -18.24
N SER A 603 -16.02 -13.22 -18.87
CA SER A 603 -15.58 -11.95 -19.46
C SER A 603 -16.44 -11.58 -20.68
N VAL A 604 -16.57 -10.29 -20.97
CA VAL A 604 -17.50 -9.74 -21.98
C VAL A 604 -16.78 -9.09 -23.16
N SER A 605 -17.36 -9.23 -24.34
CA SER A 605 -16.86 -8.72 -25.62
C SER A 605 -17.79 -7.66 -26.23
N PRO A 606 -17.27 -6.58 -26.84
CA PRO A 606 -15.93 -6.02 -26.57
C PRO A 606 -15.83 -5.52 -25.11
N LYS A 607 -14.63 -5.15 -24.67
CA LYS A 607 -14.44 -4.54 -23.35
C LYS A 607 -14.95 -3.10 -23.30
N LEU A 608 -14.83 -2.36 -24.40
CA LEU A 608 -15.30 -0.97 -24.53
C LEU A 608 -16.23 -0.85 -25.74
N ALA A 609 -17.32 -0.10 -25.60
CA ALA A 609 -18.22 0.26 -26.71
C ALA A 609 -18.82 1.66 -26.50
N MET A 610 -19.29 2.28 -27.57
CA MET A 610 -19.89 3.62 -27.55
C MET A 610 -21.29 3.60 -28.16
N LEU A 611 -22.28 4.03 -27.38
CA LEU A 611 -23.67 4.22 -27.81
C LEU A 611 -23.87 5.66 -28.28
N ASN A 612 -24.19 5.87 -29.55
CA ASN A 612 -24.57 7.17 -30.08
C ASN A 612 -26.05 7.47 -29.78
N THR A 613 -26.33 8.38 -28.85
CA THR A 613 -27.72 8.75 -28.50
C THR A 613 -28.30 9.86 -29.38
N ASN A 614 -27.54 10.38 -30.36
CA ASN A 614 -28.01 11.37 -31.33
C ASN A 614 -28.70 10.74 -32.56
N LYS A 615 -28.58 9.42 -32.74
CA LYS A 615 -29.28 8.65 -33.78
C LYS A 615 -30.66 8.19 -33.29
N ASN A 616 -31.56 7.86 -34.22
CA ASN A 616 -32.82 7.19 -33.91
C ASN A 616 -33.07 6.06 -34.93
N PRO A 617 -32.99 4.77 -34.54
CA PRO A 617 -32.63 4.27 -33.21
C PRO A 617 -31.21 4.65 -32.76
N PHE A 618 -30.93 4.50 -31.46
CA PHE A 618 -29.55 4.61 -30.95
C PHE A 618 -28.65 3.55 -31.59
N GLU A 619 -27.35 3.83 -31.71
CA GLU A 619 -26.41 2.97 -32.43
C GLU A 619 -25.17 2.65 -31.59
N TRP A 620 -24.86 1.35 -31.43
CA TRP A 620 -23.60 0.86 -30.88
C TRP A 620 -22.49 0.88 -31.91
N THR A 621 -21.32 1.34 -31.49
CA THR A 621 -20.08 1.33 -32.26
C THR A 621 -18.92 0.85 -31.40
N ILE A 622 -18.02 0.05 -31.98
CA ILE A 622 -16.76 -0.38 -31.36
C ILE A 622 -15.63 0.50 -31.94
N PRO A 623 -14.98 1.37 -31.15
CA PRO A 623 -13.88 2.19 -31.64
C PRO A 623 -12.73 1.31 -32.13
N SER A 624 -12.17 1.60 -33.31
CA SER A 624 -11.20 0.69 -33.96
C SER A 624 -9.88 0.46 -33.22
N ASN A 625 -9.56 1.29 -32.21
CA ASN A 625 -8.42 1.11 -31.32
C ASN A 625 -8.84 0.68 -29.89
N SER A 626 -10.08 0.24 -29.66
CA SER A 626 -10.62 -0.06 -28.32
C SER A 626 -9.86 -1.16 -27.57
N GLU A 627 -9.20 -2.06 -28.31
CA GLU A 627 -8.40 -3.16 -27.76
C GLU A 627 -6.90 -2.84 -27.68
N GLU A 628 -6.42 -1.75 -28.30
CA GLU A 628 -5.02 -1.33 -28.25
C GLU A 628 -4.70 -0.74 -26.86
N ASN A 629 -3.80 -1.40 -26.11
CA ASN A 629 -3.51 -1.08 -24.70
C ASN A 629 -4.74 -1.14 -23.77
N SER A 630 -5.77 -1.91 -24.15
CA SER A 630 -7.00 -2.06 -23.38
C SER A 630 -6.77 -2.74 -22.01
N PRO A 631 -7.46 -2.32 -20.94
CA PRO A 631 -7.32 -2.92 -19.62
C PRO A 631 -7.74 -4.41 -19.59
N PRO A 632 -7.39 -5.14 -18.52
CA PRO A 632 -7.93 -6.49 -18.31
C PRO A 632 -9.45 -6.50 -18.14
N SER A 633 -10.08 -7.68 -18.22
CA SER A 633 -11.53 -7.84 -18.12
C SER A 633 -12.00 -7.57 -16.69
N THR A 634 -12.30 -6.29 -16.43
CA THR A 634 -12.47 -5.74 -15.08
C THR A 634 -13.95 -5.44 -14.82
N TYR A 635 -14.44 -5.87 -13.66
CA TYR A 635 -15.80 -5.56 -13.19
C TYR A 635 -15.77 -4.97 -11.77
N GLY A 636 -16.85 -4.28 -11.39
CA GLY A 636 -16.97 -3.61 -10.10
C GLY A 636 -15.96 -2.47 -9.88
N HIS A 637 -15.34 -1.97 -10.95
CA HIS A 637 -14.60 -0.71 -10.97
C HIS A 637 -15.57 0.48 -10.95
N THR A 638 -15.03 1.70 -10.85
CA THR A 638 -15.77 2.93 -11.14
C THR A 638 -15.14 3.65 -12.33
N ALA A 639 -15.94 4.41 -13.08
CA ALA A 639 -15.47 5.28 -14.15
C ALA A 639 -16.09 6.66 -14.02
N ASN A 640 -15.32 7.69 -14.37
CA ASN A 640 -15.71 9.10 -14.28
C ASN A 640 -15.14 9.83 -15.51
N LEU A 641 -15.88 10.77 -16.08
CA LEU A 641 -15.38 11.60 -17.18
C LEU A 641 -14.76 12.89 -16.62
N TYR A 642 -13.56 13.22 -17.05
CA TYR A 642 -12.87 14.48 -16.73
C TYR A 642 -12.14 15.01 -17.96
N ASN A 643 -12.49 16.22 -18.39
CA ASN A 643 -12.03 16.82 -19.64
C ASN A 643 -12.16 15.82 -20.82
N ASP A 644 -11.03 15.42 -21.41
CA ASP A 644 -10.98 14.50 -22.55
C ASP A 644 -10.82 13.01 -22.16
N PHE A 645 -10.90 12.67 -20.87
CA PHE A 645 -10.52 11.37 -20.33
C PHE A 645 -11.64 10.69 -19.54
N MET A 646 -12.01 9.47 -19.93
CA MET A 646 -12.70 8.52 -19.04
C MET A 646 -11.63 7.88 -18.14
N ILE A 647 -11.72 8.15 -16.84
CA ILE A 647 -10.79 7.65 -15.81
C ILE A 647 -11.46 6.51 -15.05
N ILE A 648 -10.87 5.32 -15.15
CA ILE A 648 -11.34 4.09 -14.50
C ILE A 648 -10.44 3.75 -13.31
N THR A 649 -11.04 3.47 -12.15
CA THR A 649 -10.31 3.21 -10.90
C THR A 649 -10.68 1.87 -10.25
N PHE A 650 -9.63 1.17 -9.80
CA PHE A 650 -9.67 -0.16 -9.18
C PHE A 650 -10.51 -1.21 -9.95
N GLY A 651 -11.25 -2.07 -9.24
CA GLY A 651 -12.02 -3.19 -9.79
C GLY A 651 -11.40 -4.56 -9.53
N PHE A 652 -12.07 -5.60 -10.04
CA PHE A 652 -11.60 -6.98 -9.98
C PHE A 652 -11.46 -7.54 -11.41
N ASN A 653 -10.27 -8.08 -11.72
CA ASN A 653 -9.97 -8.71 -13.00
C ASN A 653 -10.43 -10.18 -12.97
N LEU A 654 -11.39 -10.52 -13.82
CA LEU A 654 -11.96 -11.86 -13.92
C LEU A 654 -10.98 -12.86 -14.56
N ASP A 655 -10.14 -12.42 -15.51
CA ASP A 655 -9.23 -13.29 -16.26
C ASP A 655 -8.09 -13.83 -15.37
N THR A 656 -7.67 -13.07 -14.35
CA THR A 656 -6.61 -13.47 -13.40
C THR A 656 -7.11 -13.74 -11.98
N GLN A 657 -8.40 -13.51 -11.69
CA GLN A 657 -8.98 -13.58 -10.34
C GLN A 657 -8.24 -12.69 -9.31
N LEU A 658 -7.86 -11.47 -9.72
CA LEU A 658 -7.12 -10.53 -8.88
C LEU A 658 -7.74 -9.13 -8.89
N TYR A 659 -7.68 -8.45 -7.74
CA TYR A 659 -7.98 -7.03 -7.63
C TYR A 659 -6.95 -6.18 -8.40
N SER A 660 -7.43 -5.15 -9.11
CA SER A 660 -6.61 -4.13 -9.79
C SER A 660 -5.61 -3.48 -8.83
N SER A 661 -4.43 -3.08 -9.34
CA SER A 661 -3.40 -2.47 -8.50
C SER A 661 -3.81 -1.09 -7.96
N SER A 662 -3.43 -0.78 -6.73
CA SER A 662 -3.72 0.50 -6.06
C SER A 662 -2.99 1.68 -6.69
N GLY A 663 -1.74 1.48 -7.11
CA GLY A 663 -0.95 2.46 -7.87
C GLY A 663 -1.35 2.61 -9.34
N GLN A 664 -2.49 2.04 -9.78
CA GLN A 664 -2.92 2.01 -11.18
C GLN A 664 -4.34 2.55 -11.40
N VAL A 665 -4.49 3.35 -12.45
CA VAL A 665 -5.78 3.70 -13.06
C VAL A 665 -5.72 3.42 -14.56
N TYR A 666 -6.86 3.41 -15.24
CA TYR A 666 -6.92 3.32 -16.70
C TYR A 666 -7.53 4.58 -17.29
N LEU A 667 -6.98 5.04 -18.41
CA LEU A 667 -7.31 6.32 -19.05
C LEU A 667 -7.70 6.05 -20.51
N TYR A 668 -8.96 6.31 -20.86
CA TYR A 668 -9.42 6.29 -22.24
C TYR A 668 -9.64 7.74 -22.71
N ASN A 669 -8.90 8.18 -23.73
CA ASN A 669 -8.98 9.53 -24.24
C ASN A 669 -10.04 9.61 -25.35
N ILE A 670 -11.15 10.31 -25.09
CA ILE A 670 -12.35 10.29 -25.95
C ILE A 670 -12.16 11.01 -27.28
N LYS A 671 -11.22 11.96 -27.38
CA LYS A 671 -10.90 12.68 -28.63
C LYS A 671 -10.08 11.84 -29.61
N SER A 672 -9.19 10.99 -29.11
CA SER A 672 -8.36 10.10 -29.93
C SER A 672 -8.89 8.68 -30.05
N ASN A 673 -9.91 8.34 -29.25
CA ASN A 673 -10.49 6.99 -29.14
C ASN A 673 -9.43 5.90 -28.92
N LYS A 674 -8.58 6.13 -27.92
CA LYS A 674 -7.45 5.28 -27.54
C LYS A 674 -7.27 5.23 -26.02
N TRP A 675 -6.78 4.09 -25.54
CA TRP A 675 -6.20 3.97 -24.21
C TRP A 675 -4.83 4.64 -24.16
N VAL A 676 -4.54 5.36 -23.08
CA VAL A 676 -3.31 6.12 -22.91
C VAL A 676 -2.67 5.86 -21.54
N THR A 677 -1.34 5.98 -21.49
CA THR A 677 -0.55 5.73 -20.27
C THR A 677 -0.27 6.99 -19.45
N THR A 678 -0.64 8.17 -19.95
CA THR A 678 -0.43 9.46 -19.28
C THR A 678 -1.71 10.28 -19.26
N PHE A 679 -1.89 11.01 -18.17
CA PHE A 679 -2.92 12.04 -18.02
C PHE A 679 -2.26 13.41 -18.07
N ASP A 680 -2.87 14.34 -18.81
CA ASP A 680 -2.52 15.76 -18.82
C ASP A 680 -3.84 16.57 -18.75
N PRO A 681 -4.07 17.38 -17.70
CA PRO A 681 -5.28 18.18 -17.58
C PRO A 681 -5.31 19.38 -18.53
N SER A 682 -4.20 19.70 -19.21
CA SER A 682 -4.10 20.81 -20.15
C SER A 682 -5.14 20.69 -21.28
N PRO A 683 -5.99 21.70 -21.54
CA PRO A 683 -6.98 21.63 -22.60
C PRO A 683 -6.29 21.46 -23.96
N SER A 684 -6.63 20.37 -24.67
CA SER A 684 -5.95 19.92 -25.88
C SER A 684 -6.00 20.96 -27.00
N LYS A 685 -4.96 21.80 -27.11
CA LYS A 685 -4.79 22.71 -28.25
C LYS A 685 -4.63 21.87 -29.53
N PRO A 686 -5.35 22.17 -30.63
CA PRO A 686 -5.23 21.39 -31.85
C PRO A 686 -3.81 21.52 -32.44
N SER A 687 -3.05 20.42 -32.39
CA SER A 687 -1.70 20.36 -32.95
C SER A 687 -1.74 20.50 -34.48
N PRO A 688 -0.98 21.44 -35.08
CA PRO A 688 -0.72 21.40 -36.51
C PRO A 688 0.04 20.12 -36.86
N SER A 689 -0.44 19.38 -37.86
CA SER A 689 0.33 18.29 -38.43
C SER A 689 1.56 18.83 -39.17
N ASN A 690 2.74 18.33 -38.84
CA ASN A 690 3.88 18.32 -39.78
C ASN A 690 4.92 17.28 -39.39
N THR A 691 5.31 16.46 -40.37
CA THR A 691 6.36 15.45 -40.27
C THR A 691 7.75 16.06 -40.42
N SER A 692 8.66 15.76 -39.49
CA SER A 692 10.11 15.68 -39.74
C SER A 692 10.76 14.74 -38.73
N THR A 693 11.98 14.27 -39.01
CA THR A 693 12.55 13.07 -38.37
C THR A 693 14.05 13.17 -38.07
N PHE A 694 14.49 12.28 -37.16
CA PHE A 694 15.88 11.87 -36.86
C PHE A 694 16.80 12.68 -35.90
N PHE A 695 16.83 12.20 -34.66
CA PHE A 695 18.00 11.71 -33.89
C PHE A 695 19.11 12.65 -33.35
N ASN A 696 19.63 12.26 -32.18
CA ASN A 696 20.75 12.87 -31.44
C ASN A 696 22.13 12.58 -32.05
N PRO A 697 23.16 13.34 -31.62
CA PRO A 697 24.46 12.77 -31.29
C PRO A 697 24.87 12.98 -29.82
N VAL A 698 25.85 12.19 -29.38
CA VAL A 698 26.47 12.16 -28.04
C VAL A 698 27.94 12.59 -28.16
N ILE A 699 28.60 13.11 -27.11
CA ILE A 699 30.00 12.73 -26.68
C ILE A 699 30.57 13.55 -25.48
N THR A 700 30.99 12.79 -24.46
CA THR A 700 32.00 12.96 -23.38
C THR A 700 32.14 14.19 -22.44
N SER A 701 32.32 13.81 -21.18
CA SER A 701 32.94 14.43 -19.98
C SER A 701 34.25 15.23 -20.19
N PRO A 702 34.69 16.01 -19.18
CA PRO A 702 35.46 15.43 -18.06
C PRO A 702 34.88 15.71 -16.66
N SER A 703 35.48 15.12 -15.61
CA SER A 703 34.91 15.03 -14.25
C SER A 703 35.77 15.69 -13.16
N SER A 704 35.12 16.08 -12.07
CA SER A 704 35.74 16.18 -10.72
C SER A 704 34.66 16.00 -9.65
N LYS A 705 35.03 15.46 -8.47
CA LYS A 705 34.09 15.06 -7.39
C LYS A 705 34.23 15.94 -6.14
N LYS A 706 33.11 16.27 -5.50
CA LYS A 706 32.84 16.38 -4.03
C LYS A 706 31.61 17.28 -3.78
N SER A 707 30.82 17.16 -2.70
CA SER A 707 30.36 16.03 -1.87
C SER A 707 29.46 16.58 -0.75
N SER A 708 28.25 16.04 -0.51
CA SER A 708 27.48 16.36 0.70
C SER A 708 26.60 15.20 1.20
N LYS A 709 26.32 15.22 2.50
CA LYS A 709 25.65 14.17 3.31
C LYS A 709 24.11 14.42 3.30
N SER A 710 23.23 13.53 3.77
CA SER A 710 23.27 12.14 4.27
C SER A 710 21.94 11.47 3.89
N LEU A 711 21.86 10.13 3.97
CA LEU A 711 20.64 9.34 3.77
C LEU A 711 20.42 8.44 5.01
N ALA A 712 19.17 8.30 5.44
CA ALA A 712 18.74 7.26 6.37
C ALA A 712 18.01 6.18 5.57
N ILE A 713 18.32 4.89 5.83
CA ILE A 713 17.79 3.76 5.06
C ILE A 713 17.02 2.85 6.03
N GLY A 714 15.70 3.01 6.08
CA GLY A 714 14.83 2.14 6.86
C GLY A 714 14.39 0.91 6.07
N LEU A 715 15.19 -0.16 6.09
CA LEU A 715 14.74 -1.48 5.63
C LEU A 715 13.94 -2.16 6.74
N GLY A 716 12.72 -2.60 6.44
CA GLY A 716 11.84 -3.29 7.39
C GLY A 716 11.16 -4.50 6.78
N THR A 717 11.49 -5.69 7.28
CA THR A 717 10.88 -6.96 6.85
C THR A 717 9.92 -7.46 7.93
N SER A 718 8.69 -6.96 7.92
CA SER A 718 7.63 -7.33 8.88
C SER A 718 7.03 -8.72 8.60
N ILE A 719 7.83 -9.78 8.81
CA ILE A 719 7.35 -11.17 8.74
C ILE A 719 6.74 -11.53 10.10
N GLY A 720 5.44 -11.26 10.27
CA GLY A 720 4.67 -11.74 11.41
C GLY A 720 4.16 -13.16 11.17
N PHE A 721 4.61 -14.12 11.98
CA PHE A 721 4.04 -15.46 12.01
C PHE A 721 2.79 -15.47 12.90
N ASN A 722 1.70 -16.08 12.42
CA ASN A 722 0.43 -16.19 13.13
C ASN A 722 -0.05 -17.65 13.13
N LEU A 723 -0.22 -18.23 14.31
CA LEU A 723 -0.67 -19.61 14.53
C LEU A 723 -2.05 -19.89 13.90
N ASP A 724 -2.92 -18.88 13.86
CA ASP A 724 -4.35 -19.09 13.60
C ASP A 724 -4.76 -19.02 12.11
N THR A 725 -3.88 -18.60 11.17
CA THR A 725 -4.35 -18.18 9.82
C THR A 725 -3.63 -18.71 8.58
N GLN A 726 -2.46 -19.36 8.67
CA GLN A 726 -1.72 -19.98 7.54
C GLN A 726 -1.65 -19.22 6.18
N LEU A 727 -1.68 -17.87 6.19
CA LEU A 727 -1.67 -17.05 4.97
C LEU A 727 -0.31 -16.37 4.76
N TYR A 728 0.42 -16.85 3.75
CA TYR A 728 1.69 -16.27 3.31
C TYR A 728 1.44 -15.06 2.39
N SER A 729 2.00 -13.89 2.75
CA SER A 729 2.05 -12.71 1.87
C SER A 729 3.48 -12.49 1.37
N SER A 730 3.78 -12.98 0.16
CA SER A 730 5.11 -12.94 -0.45
C SER A 730 5.31 -11.76 -1.42
N SER A 731 5.01 -10.53 -0.98
CA SER A 731 5.29 -9.30 -1.75
C SER A 731 6.56 -8.60 -1.28
N GLY A 732 7.72 -9.10 -1.70
CA GLY A 732 9.04 -8.52 -1.39
C GLY A 732 9.30 -7.20 -2.15
N GLN A 733 8.64 -6.12 -1.75
CA GLN A 733 8.89 -4.77 -2.26
C GLN A 733 9.86 -4.01 -1.35
N VAL A 734 10.88 -3.40 -1.93
CA VAL A 734 11.84 -2.55 -1.21
C VAL A 734 11.35 -1.11 -1.26
N TYR A 735 11.04 -0.55 -0.09
CA TYR A 735 10.55 0.82 0.07
C TYR A 735 11.68 1.73 0.55
N LEU A 736 12.02 2.77 -0.21
CA LEU A 736 12.98 3.80 0.21
C LEU A 736 12.21 5.04 0.68
N TYR A 737 12.48 5.54 1.88
CA TYR A 737 11.84 6.77 2.39
C TYR A 737 12.78 7.97 2.21
N ASN A 738 12.41 8.90 1.32
CA ASN A 738 13.20 10.10 1.07
C ASN A 738 12.88 11.18 2.12
N ILE A 739 13.71 11.20 3.17
CA ILE A 739 13.67 12.18 4.26
C ILE A 739 13.75 13.66 3.81
N LYS A 740 14.26 13.97 2.60
CA LYS A 740 14.32 15.35 2.10
C LYS A 740 13.03 15.81 1.41
N SER A 741 12.18 14.89 0.96
CA SER A 741 10.89 15.19 0.34
C SER A 741 9.68 14.72 1.15
N ASN A 742 9.89 14.01 2.26
CA ASN A 742 8.85 13.33 3.05
C ASN A 742 7.94 12.45 2.17
N LYS A 743 8.57 11.65 1.29
CA LYS A 743 7.87 10.73 0.38
C LYS A 743 8.59 9.39 0.27
N TRP A 744 7.82 8.32 0.13
CA TRP A 744 8.31 7.04 -0.35
C TRP A 744 8.72 7.16 -1.83
N VAL A 745 9.83 6.52 -2.19
CA VAL A 745 10.37 6.44 -3.55
C VAL A 745 10.82 5.01 -3.85
N THR A 746 10.83 4.63 -5.12
CA THR A 746 11.29 3.31 -5.59
C THR A 746 12.70 3.37 -6.21
N THR A 747 13.22 4.56 -6.47
CA THR A 747 14.57 4.83 -7.01
C THR A 747 15.13 6.14 -6.43
N PHE A 748 16.43 6.36 -6.55
CA PHE A 748 17.11 7.59 -6.14
C PHE A 748 17.95 8.16 -7.30
N ASP A 749 17.66 9.39 -7.72
CA ASP A 749 18.45 10.12 -8.73
C ASP A 749 19.34 11.17 -8.03
N PRO A 750 20.68 11.11 -8.14
CA PRO A 750 21.60 12.05 -7.51
C PRO A 750 21.77 13.38 -8.29
N SER A 751 21.05 13.60 -9.40
CA SER A 751 21.29 14.73 -10.31
C SER A 751 20.84 16.10 -9.76
N PRO A 752 21.73 17.11 -9.63
CA PRO A 752 21.35 18.46 -9.26
C PRO A 752 20.71 19.22 -10.44
N SER A 753 19.65 19.98 -10.16
CA SER A 753 18.93 20.76 -11.17
C SER A 753 19.77 21.90 -11.76
N LYS A 754 19.88 21.94 -13.10
CA LYS A 754 20.39 23.10 -13.83
C LYS A 754 19.30 24.18 -13.97
N PRO A 755 19.62 25.47 -13.79
CA PRO A 755 18.72 26.56 -14.15
C PRO A 755 18.68 26.76 -15.68
N SER A 756 17.52 27.18 -16.19
CA SER A 756 17.29 27.43 -17.62
C SER A 756 18.04 28.69 -18.11
N PRO A 757 18.74 28.64 -19.27
CA PRO A 757 19.28 29.85 -19.90
C PRO A 757 18.17 30.64 -20.61
N SER A 758 18.27 31.97 -20.57
CA SER A 758 17.34 32.90 -21.22
C SER A 758 17.62 33.08 -22.71
N ASN A 759 16.57 33.33 -23.50
CA ASN A 759 16.67 33.65 -24.93
C ASN A 759 17.44 34.97 -25.19
N THR A 760 18.39 34.93 -26.12
CA THR A 760 18.69 36.04 -27.05
C THR A 760 19.26 35.48 -28.34
N SER A 761 19.04 36.19 -29.45
CA SER A 761 19.40 35.75 -30.81
C SER A 761 20.50 36.63 -31.42
N THR A 762 21.28 36.05 -32.34
CA THR A 762 21.75 36.73 -33.57
C THR A 762 22.28 35.71 -34.59
N PHE A 763 22.21 36.04 -35.88
CA PHE A 763 22.79 35.25 -36.98
C PHE A 763 24.29 35.55 -37.15
N PHE A 764 25.07 34.59 -37.67
CA PHE A 764 25.86 34.76 -38.91
C PHE A 764 26.49 33.43 -39.37
N ASN A 765 26.62 33.27 -40.69
CA ASN A 765 27.38 32.23 -41.41
C ASN A 765 28.64 32.89 -42.01
N PRO A 766 29.77 32.20 -42.31
CA PRO A 766 29.79 31.16 -43.37
C PRO A 766 30.86 30.02 -43.33
N VAL A 767 30.51 28.87 -43.93
CA VAL A 767 31.24 28.05 -44.95
C VAL A 767 32.76 27.76 -44.80
N ILE A 768 33.17 26.47 -44.88
CA ILE A 768 34.17 25.90 -45.85
C ILE A 768 34.43 24.37 -45.66
N THR A 769 34.35 23.61 -46.78
CA THR A 769 34.86 22.25 -47.13
C THR A 769 34.93 21.06 -46.14
N SER A 770 34.44 19.90 -46.62
CA SER A 770 34.91 18.53 -46.25
C SER A 770 36.05 18.08 -47.20
N PRO A 771 36.75 16.91 -47.00
CA PRO A 771 36.21 15.62 -47.52
C PRO A 771 36.72 14.29 -46.88
N SER A 772 35.83 13.27 -46.82
CA SER A 772 36.15 11.81 -46.96
C SER A 772 37.08 11.10 -45.92
N SER A 773 37.08 9.76 -45.69
CA SER A 773 36.69 8.66 -46.58
C SER A 773 36.45 7.28 -45.90
N LYS A 774 35.58 6.45 -46.52
CA LYS A 774 35.66 4.98 -46.76
C LYS A 774 35.90 3.94 -45.62
N LYS A 775 34.90 3.02 -45.49
CA LYS A 775 35.00 1.52 -45.45
C LYS A 775 35.76 0.84 -44.27
N SER A 776 35.53 -0.43 -43.89
CA SER A 776 34.43 -1.44 -44.01
C SER A 776 34.69 -2.53 -42.92
N SER A 777 34.07 -3.73 -42.77
CA SER A 777 33.45 -4.75 -43.66
C SER A 777 32.40 -5.61 -42.88
N LYS A 778 32.14 -6.86 -43.29
CA LYS A 778 31.36 -7.89 -42.58
C LYS A 778 32.18 -9.19 -42.42
N SER A 779 31.79 -10.08 -41.51
CA SER A 779 31.93 -11.55 -41.69
C SER A 779 30.87 -12.34 -40.90
N LEU A 780 30.60 -13.58 -41.32
CA LEU A 780 29.64 -14.55 -40.77
C LEU A 780 30.21 -15.97 -41.05
N ALA A 781 29.98 -16.95 -40.17
CA ALA A 781 30.32 -18.37 -40.42
C ALA A 781 29.38 -19.32 -39.65
N ILE A 782 29.23 -20.56 -40.14
CA ILE A 782 28.23 -21.58 -39.71
C ILE A 782 28.83 -23.01 -39.81
N GLY A 783 28.46 -23.93 -38.90
CA GLY A 783 28.68 -25.40 -38.96
C GLY A 783 28.58 -26.03 -37.56
N LEU A 784 27.68 -26.98 -37.21
CA LEU A 784 27.46 -28.38 -37.69
C LEU A 784 28.66 -29.32 -37.38
N GLY A 785 28.55 -30.54 -36.80
CA GLY A 785 27.45 -31.33 -36.21
C GLY A 785 27.70 -32.86 -36.36
N THR A 786 27.29 -33.83 -35.50
CA THR A 786 26.52 -33.81 -34.24
C THR A 786 27.27 -34.50 -33.05
N SER A 787 27.00 -35.65 -32.39
CA SER A 787 25.97 -36.74 -32.45
C SER A 787 25.94 -37.59 -31.14
N ILE A 788 24.84 -38.32 -30.85
CA ILE A 788 24.66 -39.41 -29.84
C ILE A 788 24.76 -39.01 -28.33
N GLY A 789 23.95 -39.51 -27.38
CA GLY A 789 22.76 -40.37 -27.50
C GLY A 789 22.69 -41.60 -26.57
N VAL A 790 22.88 -41.47 -25.24
CA VAL A 790 22.76 -42.61 -24.27
C VAL A 790 21.88 -42.33 -23.04
N ALA A 791 21.93 -41.11 -22.47
CA ALA A 791 21.42 -40.84 -21.12
C ALA A 791 19.89 -41.02 -20.91
N VAL A 792 19.07 -40.88 -21.95
CA VAL A 792 17.59 -40.81 -21.80
C VAL A 792 16.93 -42.19 -21.74
N LEU A 793 17.53 -43.23 -22.31
CA LEU A 793 16.89 -44.55 -22.42
C LEU A 793 16.92 -45.35 -21.10
N ILE A 794 17.89 -45.09 -20.23
CA ILE A 794 18.06 -45.80 -18.95
C ILE A 794 16.96 -45.43 -17.95
N SER A 795 16.57 -44.16 -17.88
CA SER A 795 15.58 -43.64 -16.92
C SER A 795 14.20 -44.28 -17.06
N PHE A 796 13.73 -44.50 -18.30
CA PHE A 796 12.43 -45.14 -18.54
C PHE A 796 12.39 -46.61 -18.12
N ILE A 797 13.51 -47.33 -18.19
CA ILE A 797 13.60 -48.73 -17.74
C ILE A 797 13.47 -48.81 -16.21
N PHE A 798 14.15 -47.93 -15.46
CA PHE A 798 14.03 -47.88 -14.01
C PHE A 798 12.62 -47.50 -13.53
N ILE A 799 11.97 -46.50 -14.16
CA ILE A 799 10.59 -46.11 -13.82
C ILE A 799 9.63 -47.28 -14.05
N THR A 800 9.75 -47.97 -15.19
CA THR A 800 8.89 -49.12 -15.52
C THR A 800 9.07 -50.27 -14.52
N ILE A 801 10.31 -50.60 -14.16
CA ILE A 801 10.62 -51.62 -13.15
C ILE A 801 10.08 -51.22 -11.77
N PHE A 802 10.18 -49.95 -11.37
CA PHE A 802 9.69 -49.46 -10.09
C PHE A 802 8.15 -49.55 -9.98
N VAL A 803 7.43 -49.13 -11.03
CA VAL A 803 5.96 -49.23 -11.11
C VAL A 803 5.50 -50.70 -11.11
N TYR A 804 6.19 -51.58 -11.85
CA TYR A 804 5.87 -53.01 -11.91
C TYR A 804 6.10 -53.72 -10.56
N ARG A 805 7.19 -53.40 -9.84
CA ARG A 805 7.42 -53.95 -8.48
C ARG A 805 6.40 -53.42 -7.47
N ARG A 806 6.03 -52.13 -7.52
CA ARG A 806 5.05 -51.51 -6.61
C ARG A 806 3.61 -52.02 -6.82
N THR A 807 3.24 -52.37 -8.04
CA THR A 807 1.94 -52.98 -8.36
C THR A 807 1.89 -54.48 -8.05
N ARG A 808 2.99 -55.22 -8.21
CA ARG A 808 3.06 -56.64 -7.81
C ARG A 808 2.98 -56.83 -6.29
N ALA A 809 3.61 -55.95 -5.50
CA ALA A 809 3.50 -55.98 -4.04
C ALA A 809 2.02 -55.90 -3.59
N ARG A 810 1.29 -54.87 -4.03
CA ARG A 810 -0.13 -54.65 -3.69
C ARG A 810 -1.10 -55.78 -4.12
N ARG A 811 -0.69 -56.71 -4.99
CA ARG A 811 -1.50 -57.90 -5.35
C ARG A 811 -1.16 -59.15 -4.53
N THR A 812 -0.22 -59.09 -3.60
CA THR A 812 0.20 -60.25 -2.79
C THR A 812 -0.37 -60.20 -1.37
N ASP A 813 -0.63 -59.02 -0.82
CA ASP A 813 -1.15 -58.86 0.55
C ASP A 813 -2.68 -59.05 0.67
N GLN A 814 -3.40 -59.12 -0.45
CA GLN A 814 -4.88 -59.16 -0.48
C GLN A 814 -5.49 -60.56 -0.60
N SER A 815 -4.70 -61.63 -0.41
CA SER A 815 -5.14 -63.03 -0.62
C SER A 815 -4.72 -64.03 0.47
N ARG A 816 -4.35 -63.58 1.68
CA ARG A 816 -4.00 -64.46 2.82
C ARG A 816 -4.46 -63.96 4.19
N GLN A 817 -5.77 -63.98 4.44
CA GLN A 817 -6.33 -64.09 5.80
C GLN A 817 -7.58 -64.99 5.83
N ASN A 818 -7.35 -66.29 5.97
CA ASN A 818 -8.14 -67.22 6.80
C ASN A 818 -7.21 -68.39 7.17
N PRO A 819 -7.26 -68.94 8.38
CA PRO A 819 -8.03 -70.18 8.56
C PRO A 819 -8.77 -70.32 9.90
N ASP A 820 -9.57 -71.38 9.99
CA ASP A 820 -10.55 -71.67 11.03
C ASP A 820 -10.04 -72.39 12.30
N ILE A 821 -10.67 -72.05 13.44
CA ILE A 821 -11.20 -72.92 14.53
C ILE A 821 -10.26 -73.95 15.22
N LEU A 822 -10.12 -73.82 16.55
CA LEU A 822 -10.52 -74.85 17.55
C LEU A 822 -10.48 -74.35 19.03
N GLU A 823 -11.55 -74.66 19.77
CA GLU A 823 -11.83 -74.77 21.24
C GLU A 823 -10.92 -74.05 22.29
N VAL A 824 -11.41 -73.21 23.25
CA VAL A 824 -12.44 -73.37 24.33
C VAL A 824 -11.95 -74.24 25.51
N PRO A 825 -12.21 -73.95 26.83
CA PRO A 825 -13.06 -72.93 27.48
C PRO A 825 -12.42 -72.06 28.63
N GLY A 826 -13.16 -71.06 29.13
CA GLY A 826 -13.45 -70.99 30.59
C GLY A 826 -13.35 -69.65 31.36
N SER A 827 -14.48 -69.18 31.92
CA SER A 827 -14.61 -68.39 33.19
C SER A 827 -14.03 -66.95 33.25
N ASN A 828 -14.71 -65.90 33.76
CA ASN A 828 -16.10 -65.71 34.19
C ASN A 828 -16.43 -64.19 34.38
N ARG A 829 -17.72 -63.86 34.28
CA ARG A 829 -18.46 -62.78 34.99
C ARG A 829 -18.08 -61.29 34.88
N ASN A 830 -19.10 -60.51 34.48
CA ASN A 830 -19.65 -59.31 35.16
C ASN A 830 -18.76 -58.03 35.23
N GLU A 831 -19.31 -56.80 35.24
CA GLU A 831 -20.72 -56.35 35.19
C GLU A 831 -20.87 -54.99 34.49
N LEU A 832 -22.13 -54.61 34.23
CA LEU A 832 -22.56 -53.33 33.66
C LEU A 832 -22.23 -52.14 34.56
N TYR A 833 -21.90 -50.98 33.99
CA TYR A 833 -22.90 -49.95 33.63
C TYR A 833 -22.36 -48.95 32.59
#